data_AF-A0AAV2Z2J3-F1
#
_entry.id   AF-A0AAV2Z2J3-F1
#
_cell.length_a   1.000
_cell.length_b   1.000
_cell.length_c   1.000
_cell.angle_alpha   90.00
_cell.angle_beta   90.00
_cell.angle_gamma   90.00
#
_symmetry.space_group_name_H-M   'P 1'
#
loop_
_entity.id
_entity.type
_entity.pdbx_description
1 polymer ?
#
loop_
_entity_poly.entity_id
_entity_poly.type
_entity_poly.pdbx_seq_one_letter_code
_entity_poly.pdbx_strand_id
1 'polypeptide(L)'
;MLQFRKHVTSSLKTQKLLGAIKAAGRPTATRADPQHRKDAANHIQQAYKRHVRAVRDRRLAWQARALRVEERVRRRHHAAKMIQKRVRGMIGRKIARIKRAEQMMRRCIQKLKWKRIRRRIIAGRRIGNWVVRKRAQRLASLWKLEKKRQLEMTVRLQRWVRNHIISRRRLYLLLAEGRRQEETLLFCEQSVRICAQHVADELVMESRGRGFEEALKKHWAITSGTAKTKRTRAPAFPALQMMYLVVSGVRDISKWKEMDEKALVSTRMERLKAVALFKSASKHHQITKQAVTAKTADGDSGNALSPSKVKTKELFSATDVDISMAKAAGSSKRPLSYEEFTHVLRLIAEMKLGDKVQIWWGKYDGGDAQFLALLWKYLFVISDLRPVAQQLMQYANDLLHKRCRTIQRLATKHKQFLTGAFIRLQKRKERELLIKERMAIKIQTRMRSYLAVNKRKRRVQEVYNKFIDAEWGLPYWMNPITGYSTWEKPTILGNQDVNKEPVPCPPAESCGELTKLEFESLAMHNYREQERKEQEERDKHDIVKIKERMLQAKKERCAIKLQKFWHQQSPLMRARRMIKEKRKETDAYYQQYLLDRKKERELRFRAKQFIGKAPILPTDSPVTQCLRRMTVLQRRRLEIRARMFGLLVSEYMLEGVPLPGVGRLRNGGRYIESSEDLRGWVMNRQTLRLRKLEKRRADDDSPKPKDIILDIDRKLKVEERRIPLEQVYNRALSQPEGANVADDAAAEDGVDIFQLFLVEFSMELRRPIWFSHPLYVVFARYYICL
;
A
#
# COMPACT_ATOMS: atom_id res chain seq x y z
N MET A 1 -47.79 97.06 -53.91
CA MET A 1 -48.17 98.30 -53.18
C MET A 1 -47.38 99.52 -53.65
N LEU A 2 -46.04 99.58 -53.54
CA LEU A 2 -45.24 100.74 -54.00
C LEU A 2 -45.27 101.01 -55.53
N GLN A 3 -45.52 100.00 -56.37
CA GLN A 3 -45.71 100.18 -57.83
C GLN A 3 -47.15 100.58 -58.21
N PHE A 4 -48.15 100.36 -57.34
CA PHE A 4 -49.53 100.78 -57.58
C PHE A 4 -49.68 102.30 -57.35
N ARG A 5 -48.91 102.86 -56.40
CA ARG A 5 -48.80 104.32 -56.16
C ARG A 5 -48.19 105.10 -57.33
N LYS A 6 -47.27 104.52 -58.11
CA LYS A 6 -46.66 105.16 -59.29
C LYS A 6 -47.58 105.20 -60.53
N HIS A 7 -48.59 104.33 -60.61
CA HIS A 7 -49.55 104.33 -61.72
C HIS A 7 -50.75 105.25 -61.49
N VAL A 8 -51.21 105.42 -60.24
CA VAL A 8 -52.28 106.37 -59.91
C VAL A 8 -51.83 107.83 -60.15
N THR A 9 -50.54 108.14 -59.98
CA THR A 9 -49.98 109.47 -60.31
C THR A 9 -49.81 109.72 -61.83
N SER A 10 -49.85 108.68 -62.67
CA SER A 10 -49.84 108.85 -64.14
C SER A 10 -51.22 109.10 -64.74
N SER A 11 -52.30 108.79 -64.01
CA SER A 11 -53.69 109.03 -64.43
C SER A 11 -54.18 110.48 -64.17
N LEU A 12 -53.41 111.27 -63.41
CA LEU A 12 -53.68 112.69 -63.17
C LEU A 12 -53.07 113.61 -64.26
N LYS A 13 -52.26 113.07 -65.18
CA LYS A 13 -51.73 113.84 -66.34
C LYS A 13 -52.68 113.86 -67.54
N THR A 14 -53.70 113.01 -67.59
CA THR A 14 -54.72 113.02 -68.64
C THR A 14 -55.87 114.01 -68.38
N GLN A 15 -56.03 114.53 -67.15
CA GLN A 15 -56.93 115.65 -66.86
C GLN A 15 -56.40 117.01 -67.37
N LYS A 16 -55.10 117.14 -67.67
CA LYS A 16 -54.53 118.34 -68.30
C LYS A 16 -54.74 118.43 -69.82
N LEU A 17 -55.17 117.34 -70.49
CA LEU A 17 -55.46 117.34 -71.94
C LEU A 17 -56.93 117.62 -72.26
N LEU A 18 -57.84 117.50 -71.29
CA LEU A 18 -59.25 117.89 -71.42
C LEU A 18 -59.50 119.39 -71.16
N GLY A 19 -58.50 120.12 -70.64
CA GLY A 19 -58.54 121.59 -70.50
C GLY A 19 -58.20 122.35 -71.79
N ALA A 20 -57.47 121.74 -72.74
CA ALA A 20 -57.05 122.38 -73.98
C ALA A 20 -58.10 122.33 -75.12
N ILE A 21 -59.15 121.51 -74.99
CA ILE A 21 -60.22 121.39 -76.00
C ILE A 21 -61.38 122.38 -75.75
N LYS A 22 -61.34 123.15 -74.65
CA LYS A 22 -62.34 124.19 -74.31
C LYS A 22 -62.02 125.59 -74.87
N ALA A 23 -60.93 125.75 -75.63
CA ALA A 23 -60.44 127.04 -76.14
C ALA A 23 -60.42 127.18 -77.68
N ALA A 24 -61.07 126.27 -78.42
CA ALA A 24 -61.27 126.44 -79.87
C ALA A 24 -62.76 126.65 -80.15
N GLY A 25 -63.10 127.91 -80.41
CA GLY A 25 -64.44 128.36 -80.77
C GLY A 25 -64.96 127.71 -82.05
N ARG A 26 -66.29 127.65 -82.10
CA ARG A 26 -67.13 127.19 -83.21
C ARG A 26 -66.62 127.66 -84.58
N PRO A 27 -66.19 126.76 -85.48
CA PRO A 27 -66.17 127.05 -86.89
C PRO A 27 -67.60 126.90 -87.45
N THR A 28 -68.06 127.99 -88.03
CA THR A 28 -69.30 128.15 -88.78
C THR A 28 -69.40 127.15 -89.93
N ALA A 29 -70.64 126.72 -90.16
CA ALA A 29 -71.05 125.81 -91.21
C ALA A 29 -70.61 126.28 -92.60
N THR A 30 -69.71 125.51 -93.21
CA THR A 30 -69.56 125.40 -94.66
C THR A 30 -69.68 123.92 -95.02
N ARG A 31 -70.41 123.62 -96.09
CA ARG A 31 -70.79 122.28 -96.58
C ARG A 31 -69.57 121.34 -96.64
N ALA A 32 -69.38 120.54 -95.59
CA ALA A 32 -68.43 119.45 -95.57
C ALA A 32 -69.05 118.20 -96.21
N ASP A 33 -68.35 117.70 -97.22
CA ASP A 33 -68.64 116.50 -98.00
C ASP A 33 -68.99 115.30 -97.09
N PRO A 34 -70.14 114.59 -97.27
CA PRO A 34 -70.54 113.45 -96.44
C PRO A 34 -69.47 112.37 -96.30
N GLN A 35 -68.53 112.28 -97.26
CA GLN A 35 -67.41 111.36 -97.19
C GLN A 35 -66.44 111.69 -96.04
N HIS A 36 -66.13 112.97 -95.83
CA HIS A 36 -65.16 113.40 -94.83
C HIS A 36 -65.65 113.18 -93.39
N ARG A 37 -66.97 113.23 -93.16
CA ARG A 37 -67.59 112.88 -91.86
C ARG A 37 -67.57 111.38 -91.60
N LYS A 38 -67.80 110.56 -92.63
CA LYS A 38 -67.66 109.10 -92.54
C LYS A 38 -66.22 108.71 -92.23
N ASP A 39 -65.24 109.35 -92.86
CA ASP A 39 -63.83 109.06 -92.63
C ASP A 39 -63.36 109.48 -91.24
N ALA A 40 -63.79 110.65 -90.75
CA ALA A 40 -63.52 111.08 -89.39
C ALA A 40 -64.17 110.14 -88.35
N ALA A 41 -65.43 109.73 -88.56
CA ALA A 41 -66.11 108.78 -87.69
C ALA A 41 -65.44 107.39 -87.71
N ASN A 42 -65.05 106.90 -88.88
CA ASN A 42 -64.30 105.66 -89.04
C ASN A 42 -62.94 105.74 -88.34
N HIS A 43 -62.24 106.87 -88.43
CA HIS A 43 -60.95 107.04 -87.78
C HIS A 43 -61.09 107.06 -86.25
N ILE A 44 -62.13 107.72 -85.70
CA ILE A 44 -62.43 107.72 -84.26
C ILE A 44 -62.81 106.31 -83.79
N GLN A 45 -63.67 105.61 -84.53
CA GLN A 45 -64.06 104.24 -84.20
C GLN A 45 -62.87 103.27 -84.26
N GLN A 46 -61.99 103.40 -85.25
CA GLN A 46 -60.76 102.60 -85.35
C GLN A 46 -59.80 102.93 -84.21
N ALA A 47 -59.61 104.20 -83.86
CA ALA A 47 -58.78 104.62 -82.73
C ALA A 47 -59.32 104.07 -81.40
N TYR A 48 -60.64 104.14 -81.18
CA TYR A 48 -61.30 103.58 -80.00
C TYR A 48 -61.16 102.05 -79.95
N LYS A 49 -61.41 101.34 -81.06
CA LYS A 49 -61.22 99.87 -81.14
C LYS A 49 -59.76 99.46 -80.86
N ARG A 50 -58.78 100.21 -81.38
CA ARG A 50 -57.35 100.01 -81.08
C ARG A 50 -57.05 100.25 -79.60
N HIS A 51 -57.60 101.31 -79.00
CA HIS A 51 -57.44 101.60 -77.58
C HIS A 51 -58.04 100.49 -76.71
N VAL A 52 -59.28 100.05 -76.98
CA VAL A 52 -59.94 98.97 -76.24
C VAL A 52 -59.17 97.66 -76.35
N ARG A 53 -58.65 97.30 -77.54
CA ARG A 53 -57.76 96.13 -77.70
C ARG A 53 -56.49 96.30 -76.88
N ALA A 54 -55.79 97.43 -76.98
CA ALA A 54 -54.57 97.69 -76.23
C ALA A 54 -54.78 97.64 -74.70
N VAL A 55 -55.93 98.13 -74.19
CA VAL A 55 -56.28 98.05 -72.77
C VAL A 55 -56.59 96.60 -72.37
N ARG A 56 -57.31 95.85 -73.21
CA ARG A 56 -57.59 94.41 -72.98
C ARG A 56 -56.30 93.59 -72.98
N ASP A 57 -55.40 93.82 -73.93
CA ASP A 57 -54.11 93.13 -74.04
C ASP A 57 -53.21 93.46 -72.85
N ARG A 58 -53.19 94.73 -72.41
CA ARG A 58 -52.52 95.10 -71.16
C ARG A 58 -53.15 94.37 -69.98
N ARG A 59 -54.47 94.35 -69.83
CA ARG A 59 -55.14 93.64 -68.72
C ARG A 59 -54.79 92.14 -68.71
N LEU A 60 -54.80 91.49 -69.88
CA LEU A 60 -54.40 90.09 -70.04
C LEU A 60 -52.91 89.89 -69.72
N ALA A 61 -52.03 90.77 -70.17
CA ALA A 61 -50.61 90.73 -69.85
C ALA A 61 -50.35 90.92 -68.34
N TRP A 62 -51.11 91.79 -67.67
CA TRP A 62 -51.08 91.98 -66.23
C TRP A 62 -51.60 90.75 -65.47
N GLN A 63 -52.71 90.15 -65.91
CA GLN A 63 -53.22 88.89 -65.34
C GLN A 63 -52.21 87.75 -65.51
N ALA A 64 -51.60 87.61 -66.69
CA ALA A 64 -50.56 86.62 -66.95
C ALA A 64 -49.29 86.87 -66.10
N ARG A 65 -48.96 88.13 -65.78
CA ARG A 65 -47.87 88.46 -64.84
C ARG A 65 -48.27 88.13 -63.39
N ALA A 66 -49.50 88.43 -62.99
CA ALA A 66 -50.01 88.11 -61.65
C ALA A 66 -50.00 86.59 -61.40
N LEU A 67 -50.50 85.79 -62.35
CA LEU A 67 -50.46 84.33 -62.28
C LEU A 67 -49.01 83.81 -62.17
N ARG A 68 -48.07 84.35 -62.95
CA ARG A 68 -46.64 84.01 -62.84
C ARG A 68 -46.02 84.39 -61.48
N VAL A 69 -46.51 85.43 -60.83
CA VAL A 69 -46.07 85.80 -59.47
C VAL A 69 -46.67 84.85 -58.45
N GLU A 70 -47.97 84.56 -58.52
CA GLU A 70 -48.63 83.58 -57.65
C GLU A 70 -47.99 82.20 -57.76
N GLU A 71 -47.67 81.74 -58.98
CA GLU A 71 -47.04 80.45 -59.18
C GLU A 71 -45.62 80.43 -58.59
N ARG A 72 -44.85 81.52 -58.72
CA ARG A 72 -43.56 81.66 -58.03
C ARG A 72 -43.71 81.64 -56.50
N VAL A 73 -44.73 82.30 -55.95
CA VAL A 73 -45.01 82.28 -54.50
C VAL A 73 -45.40 80.87 -54.05
N ARG A 74 -46.26 80.16 -54.80
CA ARG A 74 -46.64 78.77 -54.51
C ARG A 74 -45.42 77.84 -54.57
N ARG A 75 -44.54 77.98 -55.58
CA ARG A 75 -43.29 77.21 -55.66
C ARG A 75 -42.37 77.48 -54.47
N ARG A 76 -42.20 78.74 -54.06
CA ARG A 76 -41.43 79.12 -52.86
C ARG A 76 -42.03 78.55 -51.57
N HIS A 77 -43.35 78.64 -51.43
CA HIS A 77 -44.06 78.08 -50.27
C HIS A 77 -43.95 76.55 -50.22
N HIS A 78 -44.07 75.88 -51.36
CA HIS A 78 -43.86 74.43 -51.47
C HIS A 78 -42.41 74.04 -51.13
N ALA A 79 -41.42 74.76 -51.65
CA ALA A 79 -40.02 74.56 -51.30
C ALA A 79 -39.77 74.75 -49.79
N ALA A 80 -40.34 75.79 -49.18
CA ALA A 80 -40.27 76.03 -47.74
C ALA A 80 -40.89 74.88 -46.94
N LYS A 81 -42.08 74.39 -47.35
CA LYS A 81 -42.71 73.20 -46.75
C LYS A 81 -41.82 71.96 -46.85
N MET A 82 -41.18 71.74 -48.00
CA MET A 82 -40.27 70.59 -48.19
C MET A 82 -39.01 70.70 -47.33
N ILE A 83 -38.45 71.90 -47.18
CA ILE A 83 -37.33 72.16 -46.27
C ILE A 83 -37.76 71.89 -44.82
N GLN A 84 -38.91 72.42 -44.38
CA GLN A 84 -39.44 72.18 -43.03
C GLN A 84 -39.70 70.70 -42.77
N LYS A 85 -40.26 69.96 -43.74
CA LYS A 85 -40.46 68.51 -43.64
C LYS A 85 -39.13 67.77 -43.48
N ARG A 86 -38.09 68.15 -44.23
CA ARG A 86 -36.74 67.59 -44.09
C ARG A 86 -36.13 67.90 -42.73
N VAL A 87 -36.24 69.14 -42.24
CA VAL A 87 -35.71 69.57 -40.93
C VAL A 87 -36.42 68.82 -39.79
N ARG A 88 -37.75 68.73 -39.81
CA ARG A 88 -38.51 67.92 -38.84
C ARG A 88 -38.09 66.45 -38.87
N GLY A 89 -37.86 65.89 -40.07
CA GLY A 89 -37.31 64.54 -40.22
C GLY A 89 -35.89 64.38 -39.64
N MET A 90 -35.01 65.38 -39.80
CA MET A 90 -33.68 65.38 -39.19
C MET A 90 -33.73 65.44 -37.67
N ILE A 91 -34.56 66.32 -37.12
CA ILE A 91 -34.77 66.44 -35.66
C ILE A 91 -35.33 65.14 -35.10
N GLY A 92 -36.34 64.54 -35.74
CA GLY A 92 -36.91 63.26 -35.35
C GLY A 92 -35.87 62.13 -35.34
N ARG A 93 -35.01 62.06 -36.37
CA ARG A 93 -33.89 61.09 -36.41
C ARG A 93 -32.87 61.35 -35.31
N LYS A 94 -32.54 62.62 -35.00
CA LYS A 94 -31.63 62.98 -33.91
C LYS A 94 -32.18 62.52 -32.56
N ILE A 95 -33.45 62.79 -32.28
CA ILE A 95 -34.14 62.34 -31.06
C ILE A 95 -34.15 60.80 -30.98
N ALA A 96 -34.47 60.11 -32.09
CA ALA A 96 -34.46 58.65 -32.13
C ALA A 96 -33.07 58.06 -31.84
N ARG A 97 -31.99 58.67 -32.35
CA ARG A 97 -30.61 58.26 -32.04
C ARG A 97 -30.27 58.47 -30.57
N ILE A 98 -30.67 59.60 -29.98
CA ILE A 98 -30.46 59.89 -28.55
C ILE A 98 -31.20 58.86 -27.69
N LYS A 99 -32.49 58.61 -27.95
CA LYS A 99 -33.26 57.59 -27.23
C LYS A 99 -32.65 56.19 -27.36
N ARG A 100 -32.16 55.83 -28.55
CA ARG A 100 -31.46 54.55 -28.78
C ARG A 100 -30.15 54.48 -27.97
N ALA A 101 -29.37 55.57 -27.93
CA ALA A 101 -28.16 55.66 -27.13
C ALA A 101 -28.46 55.54 -25.62
N GLU A 102 -29.48 56.23 -25.11
CA GLU A 102 -29.94 56.12 -23.73
C GLU A 102 -30.38 54.69 -23.38
N GLN A 103 -31.13 54.04 -24.27
CA GLN A 103 -31.55 52.65 -24.07
C GLN A 103 -30.35 51.71 -24.02
N MET A 104 -29.34 51.91 -24.88
CA MET A 104 -28.09 51.16 -24.83
C MET A 104 -27.33 51.42 -23.51
N MET A 105 -27.24 52.67 -23.06
CA MET A 105 -26.62 53.01 -21.78
C MET A 105 -27.35 52.38 -20.60
N ARG A 106 -28.69 52.41 -20.57
CA ARG A 106 -29.50 51.73 -19.53
C ARG A 106 -29.23 50.22 -19.51
N ARG A 107 -29.19 49.57 -20.68
CA ARG A 107 -28.83 48.14 -20.81
C ARG A 107 -27.41 47.88 -20.31
N CYS A 108 -26.44 48.73 -20.62
CA CYS A 108 -25.07 48.63 -20.11
C CYS A 108 -25.00 48.79 -18.58
N ILE A 109 -25.68 49.78 -18.02
CA ILE A 109 -25.76 50.01 -16.57
C ILE A 109 -26.42 48.81 -15.86
N GLN A 110 -27.52 48.27 -16.40
CA GLN A 110 -28.16 47.08 -15.86
C GLN A 110 -27.23 45.86 -15.91
N LYS A 111 -26.52 45.65 -17.03
CA LYS A 111 -25.49 44.59 -17.15
C LYS A 111 -24.39 44.75 -16.09
N LEU A 112 -23.94 45.98 -15.82
CA LEU A 112 -22.95 46.25 -14.77
C LEU A 112 -23.51 46.02 -13.36
N LYS A 113 -24.74 46.44 -13.06
CA LYS A 113 -25.43 46.15 -11.80
C LYS A 113 -25.55 44.65 -11.58
N TRP A 114 -26.00 43.90 -12.58
CA TRP A 114 -26.07 42.43 -12.54
C TRP A 114 -24.70 41.78 -12.31
N LYS A 115 -23.65 42.26 -13.00
CA LYS A 115 -22.27 41.79 -12.76
C LYS A 115 -21.83 42.04 -11.30
N ARG A 116 -22.15 43.20 -10.71
CA ARG A 116 -21.83 43.50 -9.30
C ARG A 116 -22.61 42.60 -8.33
N ILE A 117 -23.92 42.42 -8.53
CA ILE A 117 -24.75 41.51 -7.72
C ILE A 117 -24.22 40.08 -7.80
N ARG A 118 -23.92 39.59 -9.02
CA ARG A 118 -23.35 38.27 -9.22
C ARG A 118 -22.02 38.09 -8.50
N ARG A 119 -21.12 39.11 -8.54
CA ARG A 119 -19.87 39.10 -7.78
C ARG A 119 -20.12 39.03 -6.26
N ARG A 120 -21.08 39.79 -5.73
CA ARG A 120 -21.47 39.73 -4.30
C ARG A 120 -22.02 38.35 -3.91
N ILE A 121 -22.89 37.75 -4.73
CA ILE A 121 -23.42 36.40 -4.48
C ILE A 121 -22.30 35.36 -4.52
N ILE A 122 -21.39 35.43 -5.50
CA ILE A 122 -20.24 34.51 -5.59
C ILE A 122 -19.33 34.69 -4.37
N ALA A 123 -19.05 35.92 -3.95
CA ALA A 123 -18.27 36.20 -2.74
C ALA A 123 -18.97 35.64 -1.49
N GLY A 124 -20.27 35.86 -1.34
CA GLY A 124 -21.08 35.31 -0.24
C GLY A 124 -21.05 33.77 -0.21
N ARG A 125 -21.18 33.11 -1.36
CA ARG A 125 -21.03 31.65 -1.47
C ARG A 125 -19.62 31.18 -1.11
N ARG A 126 -18.58 31.90 -1.53
CA ARG A 126 -17.19 31.59 -1.18
C ARG A 126 -16.96 31.71 0.32
N ILE A 127 -17.46 32.77 0.95
CA ILE A 127 -17.39 32.98 2.40
C ILE A 127 -18.17 31.89 3.14
N GLY A 128 -19.40 31.59 2.71
CA GLY A 128 -20.21 30.51 3.31
C GLY A 128 -19.52 29.15 3.24
N ASN A 129 -18.98 28.78 2.06
CA ASN A 129 -18.22 27.55 1.88
C ASN A 129 -16.94 27.54 2.74
N TRP A 130 -16.26 28.67 2.88
CA TRP A 130 -15.10 28.81 3.74
C TRP A 130 -15.45 28.59 5.23
N VAL A 131 -16.55 29.17 5.72
CA VAL A 131 -17.04 28.98 7.09
C VAL A 131 -17.40 27.51 7.35
N VAL A 132 -18.14 26.87 6.44
CA VAL A 132 -18.50 25.44 6.55
C VAL A 132 -17.24 24.56 6.58
N ARG A 133 -16.28 24.81 5.69
CA ARG A 133 -14.98 24.09 5.69
C ARG A 133 -14.22 24.31 6.99
N LYS A 134 -14.19 25.53 7.53
CA LYS A 134 -13.53 25.82 8.80
C LYS A 134 -14.21 25.13 9.99
N ARG A 135 -15.54 25.07 10.02
CA ARG A 135 -16.30 24.33 11.05
C ARG A 135 -16.02 22.83 10.96
N ALA A 136 -16.02 22.27 9.75
CA ALA A 136 -15.68 20.87 9.53
C ALA A 136 -14.23 20.56 9.95
N GLN A 137 -13.28 21.45 9.66
CA GLN A 137 -11.89 21.32 10.13
C GLN A 137 -11.79 21.32 11.67
N ARG A 138 -12.54 22.19 12.37
CA ARG A 138 -12.58 22.22 13.84
C ARG A 138 -13.16 20.92 14.41
N LEU A 139 -14.28 20.45 13.87
CA LEU A 139 -14.87 19.17 14.29
C LEU A 139 -13.93 17.99 14.02
N ALA A 140 -13.27 17.97 12.86
CA ALA A 140 -12.27 16.96 12.54
C ALA A 140 -11.06 17.01 13.48
N SER A 141 -10.62 18.20 13.92
CA SER A 141 -9.55 18.31 14.92
C SER A 141 -9.97 17.81 16.30
N LEU A 142 -11.20 18.11 16.74
CA LEU A 142 -11.75 17.58 17.98
C LEU A 142 -11.88 16.05 17.92
N TRP A 143 -12.41 15.53 16.81
CA TRP A 143 -12.54 14.09 16.60
C TRP A 143 -11.18 13.38 16.55
N LYS A 144 -10.15 14.01 15.96
CA LYS A 144 -8.78 13.47 16.01
C LYS A 144 -8.21 13.45 17.42
N LEU A 145 -8.48 14.47 18.23
CA LEU A 145 -8.05 14.52 19.64
C LEU A 145 -8.75 13.43 20.45
N GLU A 146 -10.06 13.29 20.28
CA GLU A 146 -10.88 12.26 20.92
C GLU A 146 -10.42 10.86 20.52
N LYS A 147 -10.21 10.63 19.22
CA LYS A 147 -9.68 9.37 18.69
C LYS A 147 -8.28 9.08 19.23
N LYS A 148 -7.43 10.10 19.40
CA LYS A 148 -6.10 9.95 20.01
C LYS A 148 -6.21 9.54 21.47
N ARG A 149 -7.10 10.17 22.26
CA ARG A 149 -7.38 9.79 23.65
C ARG A 149 -7.92 8.36 23.75
N GLN A 150 -8.85 7.99 22.88
CA GLN A 150 -9.35 6.61 22.80
C GLN A 150 -8.23 5.63 22.44
N LEU A 151 -7.38 5.95 21.47
CA LEU A 151 -6.20 5.14 21.14
C LEU A 151 -5.24 5.03 22.33
N GLU A 152 -4.90 6.13 23.00
CA GLU A 152 -4.03 6.14 24.18
C GLU A 152 -4.62 5.29 25.31
N MET A 153 -5.93 5.39 25.57
CA MET A 153 -6.65 4.56 26.54
C MET A 153 -6.66 3.08 26.13
N THR A 154 -6.99 2.77 24.87
CA THR A 154 -6.96 1.38 24.39
C THR A 154 -5.55 0.80 24.41
N VAL A 155 -4.52 1.58 24.11
CA VAL A 155 -3.11 1.14 24.19
C VAL A 155 -2.70 0.92 25.65
N ARG A 156 -3.12 1.77 26.59
CA ARG A 156 -2.88 1.55 28.03
C ARG A 156 -3.57 0.29 28.51
N LEU A 157 -4.84 0.10 28.15
CA LEU A 157 -5.62 -1.07 28.50
C LEU A 157 -5.04 -2.33 27.84
N GLN A 158 -4.62 -2.25 26.58
CA GLN A 158 -3.94 -3.33 25.88
C GLN A 158 -2.57 -3.64 26.47
N ARG A 159 -1.78 -2.66 26.91
CA ARG A 159 -0.51 -2.90 27.61
C ARG A 159 -0.74 -3.55 28.97
N TRP A 160 -1.71 -3.07 29.73
CA TRP A 160 -2.08 -3.64 31.02
C TRP A 160 -2.55 -5.09 30.86
N VAL A 161 -3.50 -5.35 29.94
CA VAL A 161 -3.96 -6.71 29.60
C VAL A 161 -2.82 -7.56 29.04
N ARG A 162 -1.95 -7.02 28.18
CA ARG A 162 -0.80 -7.76 27.62
C ARG A 162 0.23 -8.12 28.68
N ASN A 163 0.52 -7.22 29.62
CA ASN A 163 1.56 -7.41 30.63
C ASN A 163 1.10 -8.18 31.85
N HIS A 164 -0.20 -8.23 32.16
CA HIS A 164 -0.72 -8.93 33.33
C HIS A 164 -1.52 -10.19 33.01
N ILE A 165 -2.39 -10.16 31.99
CA ILE A 165 -3.29 -11.28 31.70
C ILE A 165 -2.72 -12.16 30.58
N ILE A 166 -2.21 -11.55 29.50
CA ILE A 166 -1.77 -12.30 28.33
C ILE A 166 -0.34 -12.78 28.49
N SER A 167 0.61 -12.02 29.04
CA SER A 167 2.00 -12.47 29.16
C SER A 167 2.13 -13.73 30.01
N ARG A 168 1.52 -13.78 31.20
CA ARG A 168 1.56 -14.96 32.08
C ARG A 168 0.75 -16.14 31.52
N ARG A 169 -0.48 -15.90 31.05
CA ARG A 169 -1.33 -16.97 30.49
C ARG A 169 -0.82 -17.48 29.15
N ARG A 170 -0.28 -16.61 28.30
CA ARG A 170 0.28 -16.97 26.99
C ARG A 170 1.65 -17.61 27.13
N LEU A 171 2.47 -17.21 28.10
CA LEU A 171 3.72 -17.92 28.40
C LEU A 171 3.42 -19.33 28.94
N TYR A 172 2.47 -19.48 29.87
CA TYR A 172 2.03 -20.80 30.34
C TYR A 172 1.43 -21.64 29.20
N LEU A 173 0.57 -21.07 28.35
CA LEU A 173 0.02 -21.76 27.20
C LEU A 173 1.10 -22.12 26.16
N LEU A 174 2.11 -21.27 25.95
CA LEU A 174 3.23 -21.55 25.04
C LEU A 174 4.14 -22.64 25.60
N LEU A 175 4.41 -22.64 26.91
CA LEU A 175 5.18 -23.70 27.57
C LEU A 175 4.41 -25.02 27.63
N ALA A 176 3.08 -24.96 27.82
CA ALA A 176 2.21 -26.14 27.77
C ALA A 176 2.08 -26.68 26.34
N GLU A 177 1.99 -25.80 25.33
CA GLU A 177 2.01 -26.18 23.92
C GLU A 177 3.37 -26.77 23.53
N GLY A 178 4.48 -26.18 24.02
CA GLY A 178 5.82 -26.71 23.85
C GLY A 178 5.98 -28.11 24.45
N ARG A 179 5.55 -28.31 25.70
CA ARG A 179 5.54 -29.65 26.34
C ARG A 179 4.69 -30.64 25.57
N ARG A 180 3.48 -30.27 25.16
CA ARG A 180 2.62 -31.13 24.34
C ARG A 180 3.28 -31.48 23.01
N GLN A 181 3.99 -30.54 22.38
CA GLN A 181 4.71 -30.81 21.14
C GLN A 181 5.85 -31.80 21.38
N GLU A 182 6.65 -31.65 22.44
CA GLU A 182 7.70 -32.61 22.80
C GLU A 182 7.12 -34.00 23.13
N GLU A 183 6.08 -34.08 23.96
CA GLU A 183 5.37 -35.32 24.26
C GLU A 183 4.80 -35.98 22.99
N THR A 184 4.23 -35.19 22.09
CA THR A 184 3.71 -35.67 20.80
C THR A 184 4.84 -36.17 19.90
N LEU A 185 5.99 -35.47 19.86
CA LEU A 185 7.15 -35.87 19.07
C LEU A 185 7.72 -37.19 19.59
N LEU A 186 7.88 -37.34 20.90
CA LEU A 186 8.34 -38.59 21.53
C LEU A 186 7.36 -39.73 21.27
N PHE A 187 6.05 -39.48 21.41
CA PHE A 187 5.03 -40.47 21.08
C PHE A 187 5.07 -40.86 19.60
N CYS A 188 5.22 -39.90 18.69
CA CYS A 188 5.35 -40.15 17.26
C CYS A 188 6.62 -40.93 16.92
N GLU A 189 7.76 -40.59 17.53
CA GLU A 189 9.02 -41.30 17.32
C GLU A 189 8.89 -42.77 17.77
N GLN A 190 8.34 -42.99 18.96
CA GLN A 190 8.13 -44.34 19.48
C GLN A 190 7.13 -45.13 18.62
N SER A 191 6.05 -44.48 18.17
CA SER A 191 5.08 -45.08 17.26
C SER A 191 5.70 -45.46 15.92
N VAL A 192 6.55 -44.60 15.34
CA VAL A 192 7.26 -44.89 14.09
C VAL A 192 8.22 -46.06 14.26
N ARG A 193 8.94 -46.14 15.39
CA ARG A 193 9.80 -47.29 15.70
C ARG A 193 9.01 -48.60 15.76
N ILE A 194 7.86 -48.61 16.43
CA ILE A 194 6.97 -49.78 16.49
C ILE A 194 6.45 -50.14 15.10
N CYS A 195 6.01 -49.15 14.31
CA CYS A 195 5.59 -49.39 12.93
C CYS A 195 6.72 -49.93 12.06
N ALA A 196 7.95 -49.43 12.22
CA ALA A 196 9.12 -49.87 11.45
C ALA A 196 9.41 -51.33 11.74
N GLN A 197 9.32 -51.69 13.02
CA GLN A 197 9.46 -53.06 13.45
C GLN A 197 8.36 -53.97 12.88
N HIS A 198 7.08 -53.58 12.93
CA HIS A 198 6.00 -54.37 12.34
C HIS A 198 6.13 -54.54 10.82
N VAL A 199 6.59 -53.51 10.11
CA VAL A 199 6.86 -53.60 8.66
C VAL A 199 8.03 -54.55 8.40
N ALA A 200 9.10 -54.48 9.20
CA ALA A 200 10.23 -55.38 9.06
C ALA A 200 9.82 -56.84 9.32
N ASP A 201 8.97 -57.10 10.31
CA ASP A 201 8.40 -58.40 10.60
C ASP A 201 7.52 -58.93 9.48
N GLU A 202 6.66 -58.09 8.92
CA GLU A 202 5.84 -58.44 7.76
C GLU A 202 6.72 -58.83 6.56
N LEU A 203 7.81 -58.09 6.33
CA LEU A 203 8.77 -58.41 5.27
C LEU A 203 9.52 -59.74 5.53
N VAL A 204 9.88 -60.03 6.77
CA VAL A 204 10.50 -61.31 7.15
C VAL A 204 9.54 -62.47 6.91
N MET A 205 8.28 -62.34 7.35
CA MET A 205 7.27 -63.37 7.16
C MET A 205 6.91 -63.55 5.68
N GLU A 206 6.83 -62.46 4.91
CA GLU A 206 6.68 -62.54 3.44
C GLU A 206 7.88 -63.23 2.78
N SER A 207 9.10 -63.02 3.27
CA SER A 207 10.30 -63.65 2.71
C SER A 207 10.30 -65.18 2.91
N ARG A 208 9.69 -65.65 4.00
CA ARG A 208 9.55 -67.07 4.31
C ARG A 208 8.63 -67.80 3.33
N GLY A 209 7.52 -67.17 2.95
CA GLY A 209 6.53 -67.75 2.04
C GLY A 209 6.93 -67.73 0.56
N ARG A 210 8.08 -67.13 0.21
CA ARG A 210 8.56 -67.03 -1.17
C ARG A 210 9.70 -68.02 -1.42
N GLY A 211 9.68 -68.64 -2.60
CA GLY A 211 10.80 -69.44 -3.09
C GLY A 211 12.09 -68.62 -3.14
N PHE A 212 13.23 -69.30 -2.97
CA PHE A 212 14.55 -68.67 -2.90
C PHE A 212 14.85 -67.78 -4.12
N GLU A 213 14.64 -68.33 -5.31
CA GLU A 213 14.93 -67.68 -6.59
C GLU A 213 13.99 -66.50 -6.88
N GLU A 214 12.68 -66.69 -6.67
CA GLU A 214 11.66 -65.66 -6.91
C GLU A 214 11.88 -64.42 -6.04
N ALA A 215 12.25 -64.62 -4.77
CA ALA A 215 12.46 -63.53 -3.82
C ALA A 215 13.68 -62.67 -4.20
N LEU A 216 14.80 -63.30 -4.59
CA LEU A 216 16.03 -62.61 -4.97
C LEU A 216 15.89 -61.89 -6.32
N LYS A 217 15.34 -62.55 -7.35
CA LYS A 217 15.04 -61.93 -8.65
C LYS A 217 14.24 -60.65 -8.49
N LYS A 218 13.16 -60.72 -7.72
CA LYS A 218 12.26 -59.58 -7.49
C LYS A 218 12.98 -58.44 -6.77
N HIS A 219 13.79 -58.74 -5.76
CA HIS A 219 14.56 -57.73 -5.03
C HIS A 219 15.56 -57.01 -5.93
N TRP A 220 16.35 -57.76 -6.72
CA TRP A 220 17.34 -57.15 -7.60
C TRP A 220 16.70 -56.32 -8.69
N ALA A 221 15.62 -56.80 -9.31
CA ALA A 221 14.87 -56.05 -10.32
C ALA A 221 14.33 -54.71 -9.79
N ILE A 222 13.99 -54.64 -8.49
CA ILE A 222 13.62 -53.38 -7.82
C ILE A 222 14.84 -52.49 -7.57
N THR A 223 15.94 -53.05 -7.07
CA THR A 223 17.15 -52.26 -6.76
C THR A 223 17.93 -51.77 -7.98
N SER A 224 17.86 -52.48 -9.11
CA SER A 224 18.51 -52.10 -10.38
C SER A 224 17.70 -51.05 -11.17
N GLY A 225 16.46 -50.78 -10.77
CA GLY A 225 15.57 -49.84 -11.45
C GLY A 225 15.10 -50.31 -12.84
N THR A 226 15.45 -51.52 -13.27
CA THR A 226 15.09 -52.05 -14.60
C THR A 226 13.63 -52.51 -14.66
N ALA A 227 13.02 -52.82 -13.50
CA ALA A 227 11.65 -53.26 -13.46
C ALA A 227 10.64 -52.09 -13.53
N LYS A 228 10.06 -51.87 -14.72
CA LYS A 228 8.76 -51.18 -14.85
C LYS A 228 7.65 -52.09 -14.31
N THR A 229 7.66 -52.33 -13.01
CA THR A 229 6.68 -53.19 -12.37
C THR A 229 5.30 -52.54 -12.47
N LYS A 230 4.41 -53.14 -13.28
CA LYS A 230 2.96 -53.04 -13.08
C LYS A 230 2.72 -53.24 -11.59
N ARG A 231 2.11 -52.24 -10.93
CA ARG A 231 1.89 -52.13 -9.48
C ARG A 231 1.51 -53.46 -8.81
N THR A 232 2.48 -54.31 -8.51
CA THR A 232 2.26 -55.47 -7.66
C THR A 232 2.22 -54.94 -6.24
N ARG A 233 1.11 -55.22 -5.53
CA ARG A 233 0.71 -54.50 -4.32
C ARG A 233 1.59 -54.78 -3.09
N ALA A 234 2.41 -55.83 -3.09
CA ALA A 234 3.15 -56.26 -1.92
C ALA A 234 4.66 -55.93 -2.01
N PRO A 235 5.21 -55.20 -1.02
CA PRO A 235 6.65 -54.95 -0.92
C PRO A 235 7.37 -56.24 -0.54
N ALA A 236 8.38 -56.64 -1.32
CA ALA A 236 9.13 -57.86 -1.06
C ALA A 236 10.58 -57.54 -0.74
N PHE A 237 11.05 -57.95 0.44
CA PHE A 237 12.46 -57.91 0.82
C PHE A 237 12.89 -59.34 1.21
N PRO A 238 13.93 -59.92 0.58
CA PRO A 238 14.26 -61.34 0.71
C PRO A 238 15.12 -61.63 1.96
N ALA A 239 14.69 -61.16 3.15
CA ALA A 239 15.51 -61.16 4.36
C ALA A 239 16.09 -62.54 4.72
N LEU A 240 15.27 -63.59 4.65
CA LEU A 240 15.69 -64.95 4.99
C LEU A 240 16.61 -65.56 3.93
N GLN A 241 16.39 -65.28 2.65
CA GLN A 241 17.28 -65.71 1.57
C GLN A 241 18.66 -65.06 1.70
N MET A 242 18.70 -63.76 2.02
CA MET A 242 19.95 -63.03 2.28
C MET A 242 20.68 -63.62 3.50
N MET A 243 19.96 -63.89 4.58
CA MET A 243 20.52 -64.55 5.76
C MET A 243 21.10 -65.93 5.43
N TYR A 244 20.38 -66.74 4.65
CA TYR A 244 20.85 -68.06 4.19
C TYR A 244 22.16 -67.96 3.40
N LEU A 245 22.29 -66.98 2.49
CA LEU A 245 23.51 -66.74 1.72
C LEU A 245 24.70 -66.29 2.58
N VAL A 246 24.47 -65.43 3.58
CA VAL A 246 25.55 -65.04 4.50
C VAL A 246 26.04 -66.24 5.31
N VAL A 247 25.11 -67.06 5.81
CA VAL A 247 25.44 -68.25 6.62
C VAL A 247 26.10 -69.34 5.79
N SER A 248 25.75 -69.49 4.51
CA SER A 248 26.40 -70.45 3.61
C SER A 248 27.84 -70.07 3.24
N GLY A 249 28.24 -68.81 3.47
CA GLY A 249 29.61 -68.31 3.34
C GLY A 249 29.76 -67.11 2.41
N VAL A 250 28.69 -66.67 1.74
CA VAL A 250 28.73 -65.55 0.79
C VAL A 250 28.48 -64.24 1.55
N ARG A 251 29.49 -63.74 2.27
CA ARG A 251 29.33 -62.60 3.20
C ARG A 251 29.10 -61.25 2.52
N ASP A 252 29.66 -61.05 1.33
CA ASP A 252 29.62 -59.75 0.65
C ASP A 252 28.33 -59.57 -0.16
N ILE A 253 27.36 -58.87 0.41
CA ILE A 253 26.05 -58.57 -0.23
C ILE A 253 26.23 -57.87 -1.59
N SER A 254 27.27 -57.05 -1.74
CA SER A 254 27.57 -56.35 -3.00
C SER A 254 27.94 -57.31 -4.13
N LYS A 255 28.64 -58.41 -3.83
CA LYS A 255 29.08 -59.40 -4.83
C LYS A 255 27.94 -60.28 -5.33
N TRP A 256 26.82 -60.33 -4.61
CA TRP A 256 25.68 -61.16 -5.01
C TRP A 256 25.05 -60.71 -6.32
N LYS A 257 25.23 -59.44 -6.71
CA LYS A 257 24.77 -58.92 -8.01
C LYS A 257 25.59 -59.44 -9.19
N GLU A 258 26.83 -59.84 -8.93
CA GLU A 258 27.79 -60.29 -9.95
C GLU A 258 27.77 -61.82 -10.10
N MET A 259 27.22 -62.54 -9.12
CA MET A 259 27.11 -63.99 -9.16
C MET A 259 25.99 -64.44 -10.12
N ASP A 260 26.28 -65.47 -10.90
CA ASP A 260 25.29 -66.10 -11.76
C ASP A 260 24.14 -66.69 -10.90
N GLU A 261 22.91 -66.54 -11.38
CA GLU A 261 21.72 -66.93 -10.66
C GLU A 261 21.73 -68.42 -10.32
N LYS A 262 22.23 -69.24 -11.24
CA LYS A 262 22.39 -70.69 -11.05
C LYS A 262 23.37 -71.01 -9.91
N ALA A 263 24.41 -70.20 -9.72
CA ALA A 263 25.39 -70.38 -8.66
C ALA A 263 24.81 -70.04 -7.27
N LEU A 264 23.93 -69.04 -7.20
CA LEU A 264 23.24 -68.69 -5.96
C LEU A 264 22.18 -69.73 -5.57
N VAL A 265 21.42 -70.24 -6.54
CA VAL A 265 20.41 -71.29 -6.30
C VAL A 265 21.06 -72.63 -5.94
N SER A 266 22.22 -72.95 -6.51
CA SER A 266 22.96 -74.17 -6.19
C SER A 266 23.69 -74.10 -4.84
N THR A 267 23.75 -72.93 -4.20
CA THR A 267 24.41 -72.77 -2.90
C THR A 267 23.68 -73.57 -1.84
N ARG A 268 24.34 -74.59 -1.29
CA ARG A 268 23.84 -75.42 -0.19
C ARG A 268 24.55 -75.07 1.11
N MET A 269 23.82 -75.09 2.22
CA MET A 269 24.39 -74.73 3.52
C MET A 269 24.89 -75.98 4.25
N GLU A 270 26.20 -76.04 4.52
CA GLU A 270 26.78 -77.12 5.31
C GLU A 270 26.26 -77.11 6.75
N ARG A 271 26.02 -78.31 7.29
CA ARG A 271 25.55 -78.52 8.67
C ARG A 271 26.42 -77.81 9.71
N LEU A 272 27.74 -77.86 9.54
CA LEU A 272 28.70 -77.22 10.45
C LEU A 272 28.52 -75.70 10.51
N LYS A 273 28.14 -75.05 9.40
CA LYS A 273 27.89 -73.61 9.34
C LYS A 273 26.62 -73.23 10.10
N ALA A 274 25.57 -74.06 10.01
CA ALA A 274 24.36 -73.89 10.81
C ALA A 274 24.64 -74.01 12.31
N VAL A 275 25.42 -75.01 12.73
CA VAL A 275 25.83 -75.17 14.14
C VAL A 275 26.70 -73.97 14.60
N ALA A 276 27.62 -73.51 13.76
CA ALA A 276 28.46 -72.36 14.05
C ALA A 276 27.65 -71.06 14.22
N LEU A 277 26.58 -70.88 13.44
CA LEU A 277 25.65 -69.74 13.58
C LEU A 277 25.02 -69.74 14.97
N PHE A 278 24.44 -70.86 15.41
CA PHE A 278 23.77 -70.96 16.72
C PHE A 278 24.75 -70.89 17.89
N LYS A 279 25.98 -71.41 17.74
CA LYS A 279 27.05 -71.20 18.72
C LYS A 279 27.39 -69.71 18.86
N SER A 280 27.47 -69.00 17.74
CA SER A 280 27.71 -67.55 17.72
C SER A 280 26.56 -66.77 18.37
N ALA A 281 25.32 -67.18 18.11
CA ALA A 281 24.12 -66.62 18.76
C ALA A 281 24.13 -66.84 20.29
N SER A 282 24.48 -68.05 20.74
CA SER A 282 24.60 -68.40 22.16
C SER A 282 25.68 -67.57 22.86
N LYS A 283 26.84 -67.41 22.21
CA LYS A 283 27.94 -66.56 22.69
C LYS A 283 27.51 -65.10 22.83
N HIS A 284 26.82 -64.54 21.84
CA HIS A 284 26.33 -63.16 21.91
C HIS A 284 25.32 -62.99 23.06
N HIS A 285 24.41 -63.93 23.25
CA HIS A 285 23.45 -63.88 24.36
C HIS A 285 24.11 -63.89 25.74
N GLN A 286 25.15 -64.70 25.93
CA GLN A 286 25.93 -64.72 27.16
C GLN A 286 26.60 -63.38 27.44
N ILE A 287 27.20 -62.77 26.41
CA ILE A 287 27.82 -61.43 26.51
C ILE A 287 26.76 -60.39 26.91
N THR A 288 25.60 -60.38 26.25
CA THR A 288 24.52 -59.43 26.57
C THR A 288 24.01 -59.60 28.00
N LYS A 289 23.83 -60.85 28.46
CA LYS A 289 23.41 -61.13 29.85
C LYS A 289 24.44 -60.63 30.86
N GLN A 290 25.73 -60.90 30.64
CA GLN A 290 26.81 -60.43 31.50
C GLN A 290 26.86 -58.90 31.58
N ALA A 291 26.62 -58.20 30.46
CA ALA A 291 26.59 -56.74 30.42
C ALA A 291 25.41 -56.13 31.19
N VAL A 292 24.23 -56.78 31.17
CA VAL A 292 23.04 -56.33 31.92
C VAL A 292 23.22 -56.54 33.43
N THR A 293 23.81 -57.68 33.83
CA THR A 293 24.11 -57.95 35.25
C THR A 293 25.21 -57.05 35.80
N ALA A 294 26.17 -56.62 34.97
CA ALA A 294 27.21 -55.67 35.40
C ALA A 294 26.63 -54.27 35.65
N LYS A 295 25.73 -53.77 34.80
CA LYS A 295 25.10 -52.44 34.95
C LYS A 295 24.13 -52.30 36.12
N THR A 296 23.62 -53.43 36.64
CA THR A 296 22.72 -53.43 37.81
C THR A 296 23.46 -53.54 39.14
N ALA A 297 24.77 -53.84 39.11
CA ALA A 297 25.61 -53.97 40.30
C ALA A 297 26.29 -52.65 40.75
N ASP A 298 26.31 -51.59 39.93
CA ASP A 298 26.91 -50.29 40.26
C ASP A 298 26.07 -49.42 41.23
N GLY A 299 25.05 -49.99 41.88
CA GLY A 299 24.08 -49.26 42.70
C GLY A 299 24.11 -49.53 44.21
N ASP A 300 24.82 -50.54 44.72
CA ASP A 300 24.85 -50.78 46.17
C ASP A 300 26.13 -51.45 46.64
N SER A 301 26.57 -51.02 47.82
CA SER A 301 27.91 -51.16 48.37
C SER A 301 28.42 -52.60 48.59
N GLY A 302 29.68 -52.83 48.20
CA GLY A 302 30.71 -53.42 49.08
C GLY A 302 30.54 -54.86 49.55
N ASN A 303 30.68 -55.85 48.67
CA ASN A 303 31.42 -57.08 49.00
C ASN A 303 31.82 -57.85 47.73
N ALA A 304 33.07 -57.71 47.33
CA ALA A 304 33.64 -58.42 46.19
C ALA A 304 34.04 -59.84 46.60
N LEU A 305 33.09 -60.79 46.53
CA LEU A 305 33.41 -62.22 46.47
C LEU A 305 33.72 -62.60 45.01
N SER A 306 34.86 -63.27 44.84
CA SER A 306 35.43 -63.74 43.57
C SER A 306 34.42 -64.46 42.66
N PRO A 307 34.51 -64.30 41.32
CA PRO A 307 33.58 -64.89 40.38
C PRO A 307 33.81 -66.40 40.30
N SER A 308 33.05 -67.18 41.07
CA SER A 308 32.96 -68.62 40.86
C SER A 308 32.37 -68.86 39.46
N LYS A 309 33.09 -69.61 38.60
CA LYS A 309 32.66 -70.05 37.26
C LYS A 309 31.37 -70.86 37.33
N VAL A 310 30.22 -70.21 37.44
CA VAL A 310 28.93 -70.86 37.22
C VAL A 310 28.84 -71.15 35.73
N LYS A 311 28.95 -72.44 35.35
CA LYS A 311 28.71 -72.91 33.98
C LYS A 311 27.26 -72.59 33.61
N THR A 312 27.00 -71.41 33.06
CA THR A 312 25.70 -71.06 32.50
C THR A 312 25.42 -72.00 31.33
N LYS A 313 24.34 -72.78 31.42
CA LYS A 313 23.87 -73.65 30.32
C LYS A 313 23.78 -72.82 29.03
N GLU A 314 24.40 -73.31 27.96
CA GLU A 314 24.27 -72.73 26.62
C GLU A 314 22.79 -72.70 26.23
N LEU A 315 22.32 -71.57 25.68
CA LEU A 315 20.91 -71.41 25.33
C LEU A 315 20.51 -72.34 24.18
N PHE A 316 21.42 -72.52 23.22
CA PHE A 316 21.29 -73.43 22.09
C PHE A 316 22.33 -74.54 22.26
N SER A 317 21.92 -75.75 22.65
CA SER A 317 22.84 -76.89 22.66
C SER A 317 23.05 -77.38 21.24
N ALA A 318 24.25 -77.91 20.95
CA ALA A 318 24.54 -78.53 19.67
C ALA A 318 23.54 -79.66 19.34
N THR A 319 23.12 -80.42 20.34
CA THR A 319 22.10 -81.47 20.22
C THR A 319 20.75 -80.95 19.76
N ASP A 320 20.30 -79.79 20.25
CA ASP A 320 19.01 -79.21 19.84
C ASP A 320 19.02 -78.79 18.38
N VAL A 321 20.14 -78.21 17.94
CA VAL A 321 20.34 -77.81 16.54
C VAL A 321 20.37 -79.06 15.66
N ASP A 322 21.08 -80.10 16.10
CA ASP A 322 21.16 -81.39 15.39
C ASP A 322 19.83 -82.11 15.29
N ILE A 323 19.02 -82.13 16.35
CA ILE A 323 17.65 -82.68 16.36
C ILE A 323 16.77 -81.89 15.38
N SER A 324 16.86 -80.56 15.40
CA SER A 324 16.07 -79.71 14.50
C SER A 324 16.47 -79.91 13.03
N MET A 325 17.77 -80.05 12.74
CA MET A 325 18.26 -80.37 11.41
C MET A 325 17.84 -81.77 10.95
N ALA A 326 17.90 -82.77 11.83
CA ALA A 326 17.45 -84.13 11.53
C ALA A 326 15.94 -84.18 11.25
N LYS A 327 15.14 -83.40 11.97
CA LYS A 327 13.70 -83.26 11.73
C LYS A 327 13.40 -82.57 10.40
N ALA A 328 14.18 -81.57 10.00
CA ALA A 328 13.95 -80.80 8.78
C ALA A 328 14.45 -81.49 7.50
N ALA A 329 15.64 -82.11 7.53
CA ALA A 329 16.32 -82.65 6.35
C ALA A 329 16.46 -84.18 6.35
N GLY A 330 15.89 -84.86 7.36
CA GLY A 330 16.07 -86.28 7.61
C GLY A 330 17.43 -86.61 8.23
N SER A 331 17.72 -87.91 8.44
CA SER A 331 18.99 -88.39 9.02
C SER A 331 20.22 -88.20 8.12
N SER A 332 20.03 -87.71 6.89
CA SER A 332 21.09 -87.58 5.91
C SER A 332 22.09 -86.47 6.28
N LYS A 333 23.38 -86.69 6.03
CA LYS A 333 24.44 -85.67 6.21
C LYS A 333 24.49 -84.64 5.07
N ARG A 334 23.42 -84.54 4.27
CA ARG A 334 23.38 -83.67 3.09
C ARG A 334 23.37 -82.19 3.51
N PRO A 335 23.89 -81.28 2.67
CA PRO A 335 23.82 -79.86 2.97
C PRO A 335 22.37 -79.37 2.83
N LEU A 336 21.99 -78.45 3.70
CA LEU A 336 20.62 -77.94 3.84
C LEU A 336 20.24 -77.06 2.66
N SER A 337 19.03 -77.25 2.16
CA SER A 337 18.37 -76.30 1.26
C SER A 337 17.81 -75.09 2.03
N TYR A 338 17.41 -74.03 1.30
CA TYR A 338 16.80 -72.85 1.90
C TYR A 338 15.52 -73.18 2.69
N GLU A 339 14.64 -74.01 2.12
CA GLU A 339 13.37 -74.39 2.76
C GLU A 339 13.62 -75.17 4.04
N GLU A 340 14.51 -76.17 3.99
CA GLU A 340 14.93 -76.93 5.17
C GLU A 340 15.56 -76.01 6.22
N PHE A 341 16.41 -75.07 5.83
CA PHE A 341 16.99 -74.09 6.75
C PHE A 341 15.92 -73.25 7.47
N THR A 342 14.96 -72.69 6.73
CA THR A 342 13.87 -71.93 7.37
C THR A 342 13.01 -72.79 8.30
N HIS A 343 12.84 -74.07 7.97
CA HIS A 343 12.16 -75.04 8.83
C HIS A 343 12.95 -75.32 10.12
N VAL A 344 14.28 -75.49 10.02
CA VAL A 344 15.18 -75.65 11.18
C VAL A 344 15.07 -74.45 12.12
N LEU A 345 15.09 -73.23 11.59
CA LEU A 345 14.96 -72.01 12.40
C LEU A 345 13.64 -71.98 13.17
N ARG A 346 12.53 -72.40 12.53
CA ARG A 346 11.22 -72.48 13.16
C ARG A 346 11.20 -73.51 14.30
N LEU A 347 11.70 -74.73 14.04
CA LEU A 347 11.75 -75.78 15.05
C LEU A 347 12.60 -75.38 16.25
N ILE A 348 13.74 -74.71 16.03
CA ILE A 348 14.59 -74.21 17.12
C ILE A 348 13.88 -73.12 17.92
N ALA A 349 13.15 -72.22 17.24
CA ALA A 349 12.37 -71.19 17.92
C ALA A 349 11.29 -71.80 18.82
N GLU A 350 10.53 -72.77 18.30
CA GLU A 350 9.49 -73.49 19.03
C GLU A 350 10.06 -74.28 20.23
N MET A 351 11.20 -74.97 20.04
CA MET A 351 11.85 -75.74 21.10
C MET A 351 12.44 -74.88 22.23
N LYS A 352 13.00 -73.69 21.92
CA LYS A 352 13.80 -72.92 22.89
C LYS A 352 13.11 -71.72 23.50
N LEU A 353 12.22 -71.06 22.78
CA LEU A 353 11.59 -69.85 23.28
C LEU A 353 10.27 -70.14 24.02
N GLY A 354 9.63 -71.30 23.74
CA GLY A 354 8.44 -71.79 24.43
C GLY A 354 7.28 -70.78 24.50
N ASP A 355 6.27 -71.07 25.31
CA ASP A 355 5.13 -70.16 25.53
C ASP A 355 5.50 -68.88 26.29
N LYS A 356 6.76 -68.76 26.72
CA LYS A 356 7.29 -67.64 27.51
C LYS A 356 7.65 -66.41 26.68
N VAL A 357 7.37 -66.39 25.37
CA VAL A 357 7.40 -65.15 24.58
C VAL A 357 6.17 -64.32 24.96
N GLN A 358 6.17 -63.83 26.19
CA GLN A 358 5.34 -62.72 26.59
C GLN A 358 5.82 -61.51 25.78
N ILE A 359 4.93 -60.96 24.95
CA ILE A 359 4.79 -59.53 24.63
C ILE A 359 5.18 -59.06 23.19
N TRP A 360 4.21 -58.29 22.63
CA TRP A 360 4.23 -57.19 21.63
C TRP A 360 3.98 -57.37 20.13
N TRP A 361 3.88 -58.60 19.60
CA TRP A 361 3.57 -58.78 18.17
C TRP A 361 2.08 -58.95 17.92
N GLY A 362 1.29 -57.88 17.95
CA GLY A 362 -0.18 -57.96 17.87
C GLY A 362 -0.76 -58.65 16.61
N LYS A 363 0.06 -58.96 15.59
CA LYS A 363 -0.37 -59.63 14.34
C LYS A 363 0.05 -61.11 14.25
N TYR A 364 1.08 -61.55 14.99
CA TYR A 364 1.65 -62.89 14.87
C TYR A 364 1.63 -63.59 16.23
N ASP A 365 1.13 -64.82 16.27
CA ASP A 365 0.98 -65.63 17.47
C ASP A 365 1.73 -66.97 17.36
N GLY A 366 1.89 -67.65 18.50
CA GLY A 366 2.51 -68.97 18.60
C GLY A 366 3.91 -69.07 17.99
N GLY A 367 4.09 -70.08 17.13
CA GLY A 367 5.38 -70.41 16.51
C GLY A 367 5.96 -69.30 15.63
N ASP A 368 5.12 -68.46 15.01
CA ASP A 368 5.60 -67.36 14.17
C ASP A 368 6.16 -66.20 15.01
N ALA A 369 5.54 -65.92 16.16
CA ALA A 369 6.09 -64.95 17.12
C ALA A 369 7.41 -65.44 17.73
N GLN A 370 7.50 -66.74 18.05
CA GLN A 370 8.74 -67.36 18.52
C GLN A 370 9.83 -67.28 17.45
N PHE A 371 9.50 -67.54 16.19
CA PHE A 371 10.42 -67.43 15.06
C PHE A 371 10.97 -66.00 14.89
N LEU A 372 10.09 -64.99 14.91
CA LEU A 372 10.51 -63.59 14.84
C LEU A 372 11.37 -63.18 16.05
N ALA A 373 11.02 -63.66 17.25
CA ALA A 373 11.82 -63.44 18.45
C ALA A 373 13.21 -64.08 18.34
N LEU A 374 13.33 -65.27 17.75
CA LEU A 374 14.62 -65.92 17.49
C LEU A 374 15.49 -65.03 16.58
N LEU A 375 14.90 -64.53 15.49
CA LEU A 375 15.62 -63.71 14.52
C LEU A 375 16.11 -62.40 15.14
N TRP A 376 15.22 -61.61 15.73
CA TRP A 376 15.55 -60.27 16.22
C TRP A 376 16.41 -60.27 17.48
N LYS A 377 16.12 -61.16 18.44
CA LYS A 377 16.86 -61.16 19.72
C LYS A 377 18.22 -61.85 19.63
N TYR A 378 18.39 -62.81 18.71
CA TYR A 378 19.58 -63.66 18.69
C TYR A 378 20.34 -63.62 17.37
N LEU A 379 19.67 -63.81 16.22
CA LEU A 379 20.38 -64.00 14.95
C LEU A 379 20.83 -62.69 14.31
N PHE A 380 19.96 -61.69 14.20
CA PHE A 380 20.27 -60.39 13.59
C PHE A 380 21.24 -59.52 14.40
N VAL A 381 21.52 -59.91 15.64
CA VAL A 381 22.50 -59.22 16.49
C VAL A 381 23.93 -59.64 16.17
N ILE A 382 24.10 -60.83 15.58
CA ILE A 382 25.41 -61.38 15.16
C ILE A 382 26.07 -60.44 14.15
N SER A 383 27.38 -60.23 14.28
CA SER A 383 28.17 -59.33 13.43
C SER A 383 27.93 -59.56 11.94
N ASP A 384 27.90 -60.82 11.52
CA ASP A 384 27.82 -61.22 10.11
C ASP A 384 26.42 -60.96 9.53
N LEU A 385 25.37 -61.05 10.35
CA LEU A 385 23.97 -60.83 9.95
C LEU A 385 23.48 -59.40 10.20
N ARG A 386 24.21 -58.61 10.99
CA ARG A 386 23.88 -57.20 11.27
C ARG A 386 23.71 -56.36 9.99
N PRO A 387 24.53 -56.50 8.92
CA PRO A 387 24.31 -55.77 7.67
C PRO A 387 22.97 -56.09 7.01
N VAL A 388 22.54 -57.36 7.04
CA VAL A 388 21.23 -57.79 6.50
C VAL A 388 20.09 -57.16 7.29
N ALA A 389 20.19 -57.17 8.62
CA ALA A 389 19.22 -56.54 9.50
C ALA A 389 19.15 -55.02 9.31
N GLN A 390 20.30 -54.36 9.13
CA GLN A 390 20.36 -52.92 8.83
C GLN A 390 19.72 -52.59 7.49
N GLN A 391 19.97 -53.37 6.43
CA GLN A 391 19.33 -53.18 5.13
C GLN A 391 17.81 -53.42 5.19
N LEU A 392 17.36 -54.43 5.92
CA LEU A 392 15.94 -54.69 6.18
C LEU A 392 15.28 -53.49 6.86
N MET A 393 15.89 -52.97 7.94
CA MET A 393 15.36 -51.81 8.68
C MET A 393 15.39 -50.53 7.85
N GLN A 394 16.43 -50.32 7.05
CA GLN A 394 16.48 -49.19 6.09
C GLN A 394 15.36 -49.29 5.06
N TYR A 395 15.13 -50.47 4.48
CA TYR A 395 14.05 -50.70 3.53
C TYR A 395 12.66 -50.51 4.17
N ALA A 396 12.45 -51.00 5.40
CA ALA A 396 11.22 -50.81 6.16
C ALA A 396 10.96 -49.32 6.45
N ASN A 397 12.00 -48.57 6.85
CA ASN A 397 11.93 -47.13 7.08
C ASN A 397 11.62 -46.36 5.78
N ASP A 398 12.21 -46.74 4.65
CA ASP A 398 11.91 -46.13 3.36
C ASP A 398 10.46 -46.37 2.93
N LEU A 399 9.94 -47.58 3.17
CA LEU A 399 8.54 -47.92 2.91
C LEU A 399 7.60 -47.08 3.79
N LEU A 400 7.91 -46.97 5.08
CA LEU A 400 7.17 -46.12 6.00
C LEU A 400 7.24 -44.66 5.63
N HIS A 401 8.40 -44.14 5.25
CA HIS A 401 8.52 -42.76 4.78
C HIS A 401 7.67 -42.51 3.54
N LYS A 402 7.62 -43.45 2.58
CA LYS A 402 6.73 -43.35 1.41
C LYS A 402 5.25 -43.32 1.81
N ARG A 403 4.83 -44.19 2.73
CA ARG A 403 3.45 -44.23 3.27
C ARG A 403 3.12 -42.96 4.06
N CYS A 404 4.00 -42.52 4.96
CA CYS A 404 3.88 -41.30 5.74
C CYS A 404 3.79 -40.06 4.85
N ARG A 405 4.63 -39.94 3.81
CA ARG A 405 4.52 -38.83 2.82
C ARG A 405 3.15 -38.80 2.15
N THR A 406 2.55 -39.95 1.90
CA THR A 406 1.20 -40.05 1.31
C THR A 406 0.15 -39.54 2.30
N ILE A 407 0.20 -39.99 3.56
CA ILE A 407 -0.68 -39.52 4.62
C ILE A 407 -0.51 -38.01 4.86
N GLN A 408 0.73 -37.52 4.94
CA GLN A 408 1.05 -36.10 5.09
C GLN A 408 0.49 -35.27 3.92
N ARG A 409 0.57 -35.75 2.68
CA ARG A 409 -0.05 -35.09 1.53
C ARG A 409 -1.57 -35.03 1.66
N LEU A 410 -2.22 -36.12 2.08
CA LEU A 410 -3.66 -36.15 2.31
C LEU A 410 -4.08 -35.19 3.43
N ALA A 411 -3.36 -35.19 4.55
CA ALA A 411 -3.58 -34.29 5.68
C ALA A 411 -3.38 -32.82 5.28
N THR A 412 -2.32 -32.53 4.53
CA THR A 412 -2.04 -31.17 4.02
C THR A 412 -3.14 -30.71 3.07
N LYS A 413 -3.58 -31.58 2.15
CA LYS A 413 -4.70 -31.29 1.24
C LYS A 413 -6.00 -31.02 2.00
N HIS A 414 -6.29 -31.81 3.04
CA HIS A 414 -7.46 -31.60 3.88
C HIS A 414 -7.37 -30.27 4.67
N LYS A 415 -6.22 -29.96 5.26
CA LYS A 415 -5.98 -28.68 5.95
C LYS A 415 -6.15 -27.48 5.01
N GLN A 416 -5.60 -27.57 3.79
CA GLN A 416 -5.76 -26.54 2.77
C GLN A 416 -7.23 -26.38 2.36
N PHE A 417 -7.97 -27.48 2.22
CA PHE A 417 -9.41 -27.46 1.94
C PHE A 417 -10.20 -26.73 3.04
N LEU A 418 -9.96 -27.08 4.31
CA LEU A 418 -10.61 -26.41 5.46
C LEU A 418 -10.26 -24.92 5.53
N THR A 419 -8.99 -24.57 5.32
CA THR A 419 -8.53 -23.17 5.29
C THR A 419 -9.21 -22.40 4.16
N GLY A 420 -9.32 -22.99 2.96
CA GLY A 420 -10.03 -22.40 1.83
C GLY A 420 -11.53 -22.27 2.07
N ALA A 421 -12.17 -23.22 2.76
CA ALA A 421 -13.57 -23.12 3.18
C ALA A 421 -13.78 -21.96 4.18
N PHE A 422 -12.90 -21.83 5.17
CA PHE A 422 -12.93 -20.74 6.15
C PHE A 422 -12.78 -19.36 5.47
N ILE A 423 -11.81 -19.20 4.56
CA ILE A 423 -11.61 -17.94 3.81
C ILE A 423 -12.85 -17.61 2.96
N ARG A 424 -13.50 -18.61 2.34
CA ARG A 424 -14.73 -18.39 1.57
C ARG A 424 -15.88 -17.92 2.46
N LEU A 425 -16.02 -18.48 3.67
CA LEU A 425 -17.03 -18.07 4.63
C LEU A 425 -16.78 -16.64 5.13
N GLN A 426 -15.53 -16.28 5.42
CA GLN A 426 -15.15 -14.92 5.79
C GLN A 426 -15.46 -13.92 4.68
N LYS A 427 -15.09 -14.23 3.43
CA LYS A 427 -15.42 -13.39 2.27
C LYS A 427 -16.93 -13.25 2.04
N ARG A 428 -17.73 -14.29 2.35
CA ARG A 428 -19.20 -14.21 2.30
C ARG A 428 -19.72 -13.21 3.33
N LYS A 429 -19.26 -13.29 4.59
CA LYS A 429 -19.62 -12.33 5.65
C LYS A 429 -19.22 -10.89 5.30
N GLU A 430 -18.02 -10.68 4.75
CA GLU A 430 -17.56 -9.37 4.30
C GLU A 430 -18.46 -8.80 3.18
N ARG A 431 -18.86 -9.64 2.22
CA ARG A 431 -19.82 -9.24 1.17
C ARG A 431 -21.18 -8.86 1.75
N GLU A 432 -21.71 -9.65 2.69
CA GLU A 432 -22.96 -9.34 3.38
C GLU A 432 -22.91 -8.02 4.14
N LEU A 433 -21.79 -7.73 4.83
CA LEU A 433 -21.57 -6.46 5.50
C LEU A 433 -21.54 -5.30 4.52
N LEU A 434 -20.82 -5.42 3.40
CA LEU A 434 -20.78 -4.40 2.35
C LEU A 434 -22.16 -4.15 1.73
N ILE A 435 -22.96 -5.20 1.54
CA ILE A 435 -24.35 -5.07 1.06
C ILE A 435 -25.19 -4.29 2.10
N LYS A 436 -25.11 -4.67 3.38
CA LYS A 436 -25.81 -3.97 4.48
C LYS A 436 -25.41 -2.50 4.57
N GLU A 437 -24.11 -2.18 4.47
CA GLU A 437 -23.61 -0.81 4.46
C GLU A 437 -24.15 0.00 3.27
N ARG A 438 -24.14 -0.58 2.06
CA ARG A 438 -24.73 0.07 0.87
C ARG A 438 -26.22 0.32 1.03
N MET A 439 -26.96 -0.63 1.59
CA MET A 439 -28.39 -0.48 1.86
C MET A 439 -28.64 0.60 2.93
N ALA A 440 -27.86 0.64 3.99
CA ALA A 440 -27.92 1.69 5.01
C ALA A 440 -27.66 3.08 4.39
N ILE A 441 -26.66 3.21 3.52
CA ILE A 441 -26.38 4.48 2.80
C ILE A 441 -27.58 4.89 1.92
N LYS A 442 -28.19 3.96 1.19
CA LYS A 442 -29.38 4.22 0.36
C LYS A 442 -30.56 4.71 1.21
N ILE A 443 -30.84 4.03 2.32
CA ILE A 443 -31.92 4.41 3.26
C ILE A 443 -31.64 5.79 3.85
N GLN A 444 -30.43 6.04 4.36
CA GLN A 444 -30.04 7.34 4.91
C GLN A 444 -30.14 8.46 3.88
N THR A 445 -29.73 8.22 2.64
CA THR A 445 -29.81 9.20 1.56
C THR A 445 -31.26 9.55 1.25
N ARG A 446 -32.13 8.53 1.14
CA ARG A 446 -33.57 8.74 0.91
C ARG A 446 -34.22 9.48 2.07
N MET A 447 -33.89 9.14 3.31
CA MET A 447 -34.41 9.82 4.50
C MET A 447 -33.96 11.28 4.57
N ARG A 448 -32.69 11.58 4.30
CA ARG A 448 -32.19 12.97 4.26
C ARG A 448 -32.87 13.78 3.17
N SER A 449 -33.10 13.21 2.00
CA SER A 449 -33.85 13.86 0.91
C SER A 449 -35.29 14.13 1.32
N TYR A 450 -35.98 13.16 1.93
CA TYR A 450 -37.33 13.31 2.46
C TYR A 450 -37.41 14.44 3.50
N LEU A 451 -36.51 14.44 4.49
CA LEU A 451 -36.42 15.50 5.50
C LEU A 451 -36.12 16.87 4.89
N ALA A 452 -35.26 16.94 3.87
CA ALA A 452 -34.94 18.18 3.18
C ALA A 452 -36.15 18.74 2.40
N VAL A 453 -36.92 17.88 1.74
CA VAL A 453 -38.17 18.24 1.07
C VAL A 453 -39.19 18.75 2.09
N ASN A 454 -39.42 18.03 3.19
CA ASN A 454 -40.36 18.45 4.23
C ASN A 454 -39.94 19.78 4.89
N LYS A 455 -38.65 19.98 5.15
CA LYS A 455 -38.15 21.25 5.69
C LYS A 455 -38.35 22.40 4.70
N ARG A 456 -38.19 22.14 3.40
CA ARG A 456 -38.49 23.13 2.36
C ARG A 456 -39.99 23.43 2.30
N LYS A 457 -40.85 22.40 2.36
CA LYS A 457 -42.31 22.55 2.41
C LYS A 457 -42.74 23.45 3.57
N ARG A 458 -42.30 23.13 4.80
CA ARG A 458 -42.60 23.95 5.99
C ARG A 458 -42.22 25.41 5.82
N ARG A 459 -41.01 25.68 5.29
CA ARG A 459 -40.59 27.06 5.01
C ARG A 459 -41.47 27.76 3.97
N VAL A 460 -41.94 27.05 2.96
CA VAL A 460 -42.86 27.64 1.97
C VAL A 460 -44.23 27.90 2.60
N GLN A 461 -44.72 27.00 3.45
CA GLN A 461 -45.95 27.19 4.23
C GLN A 461 -45.85 28.37 5.21
N GLU A 462 -44.67 28.61 5.80
CA GLU A 462 -44.43 29.74 6.70
C GLU A 462 -44.35 31.08 5.95
N VAL A 463 -43.87 31.07 4.71
CA VAL A 463 -43.59 32.30 3.94
C VAL A 463 -44.79 32.75 3.11
N TYR A 464 -45.55 31.84 2.50
CA TYR A 464 -46.72 32.22 1.73
C TYR A 464 -47.94 32.32 2.64
N ASN A 465 -48.78 33.32 2.42
CA ASN A 465 -50.12 33.41 2.97
C ASN A 465 -51.13 33.13 1.85
N LYS A 466 -52.24 32.46 2.17
CA LYS A 466 -53.35 32.24 1.25
C LYS A 466 -54.39 33.34 1.47
N PHE A 467 -54.72 34.06 0.41
CA PHE A 467 -55.74 35.11 0.41
C PHE A 467 -56.88 34.70 -0.51
N ILE A 468 -58.09 35.17 -0.22
CA ILE A 468 -59.23 35.09 -1.14
C ILE A 468 -59.38 36.47 -1.78
N ASP A 469 -59.40 36.52 -3.10
CA ASP A 469 -59.65 37.77 -3.80
C ASP A 469 -61.12 38.17 -3.66
N ALA A 470 -61.37 39.45 -3.36
CA ALA A 470 -62.70 39.96 -3.07
C ALA A 470 -63.59 40.00 -4.32
N GLU A 471 -62.99 40.28 -5.49
CA GLU A 471 -63.74 40.38 -6.76
C GLU A 471 -64.11 39.01 -7.33
N TRP A 472 -63.23 38.02 -7.21
CA TRP A 472 -63.36 36.73 -7.90
C TRP A 472 -63.69 35.56 -6.98
N GLY A 473 -63.56 35.73 -5.66
CA GLY A 473 -63.73 34.65 -4.67
C GLY A 473 -62.72 33.50 -4.78
N LEU A 474 -61.71 33.64 -5.66
CA LEU A 474 -60.70 32.61 -5.90
C LEU A 474 -59.51 32.78 -4.95
N PRO A 475 -58.95 31.68 -4.42
CA PRO A 475 -57.77 31.76 -3.58
C PRO A 475 -56.52 32.02 -4.42
N TYR A 476 -55.63 32.87 -3.90
CA TYR A 476 -54.29 33.07 -4.42
C TYR A 476 -53.26 33.07 -3.30
N TRP A 477 -52.01 32.78 -3.62
CA TRP A 477 -50.91 32.71 -2.66
C TRP A 477 -50.02 33.91 -2.82
N MET A 478 -49.79 34.66 -1.74
CA MET A 478 -48.89 35.82 -1.74
C MET A 478 -47.79 35.63 -0.71
N ASN A 479 -46.56 35.92 -1.12
CA ASN A 479 -45.45 36.08 -0.20
C ASN A 479 -45.41 37.54 0.28
N PRO A 480 -45.72 37.85 1.56
CA PRO A 480 -45.80 39.21 2.06
C PRO A 480 -44.42 39.89 2.12
N ILE A 481 -43.33 39.12 2.15
CA ILE A 481 -41.96 39.66 2.19
C ILE A 481 -41.54 40.17 0.82
N THR A 482 -41.88 39.43 -0.24
CA THR A 482 -41.47 39.78 -1.61
C THR A 482 -42.55 40.50 -2.41
N GLY A 483 -43.80 40.51 -1.92
CA GLY A 483 -44.97 41.01 -2.65
C GLY A 483 -45.34 40.17 -3.88
N TYR A 484 -44.81 38.95 -4.02
CA TYR A 484 -45.04 38.10 -5.19
C TYR A 484 -46.31 37.28 -4.96
N SER A 485 -47.29 37.42 -5.85
CA SER A 485 -48.56 36.68 -5.84
C SER A 485 -48.62 35.68 -7.00
N THR A 486 -49.20 34.50 -6.73
CA THR A 486 -49.50 33.49 -7.76
C THR A 486 -50.90 32.92 -7.54
N TRP A 487 -51.63 32.78 -8.65
CA TRP A 487 -52.92 32.09 -8.69
C TRP A 487 -52.78 30.56 -8.68
N GLU A 488 -51.61 30.05 -9.07
CA GLU A 488 -51.30 28.62 -8.96
C GLU A 488 -50.68 28.29 -7.61
N LYS A 489 -51.15 27.21 -6.99
CA LYS A 489 -50.58 26.68 -5.76
C LYS A 489 -49.11 26.31 -5.98
N PRO A 490 -48.16 26.83 -5.16
CA PRO A 490 -46.77 26.48 -5.30
C PRO A 490 -46.55 24.96 -5.30
N THR A 491 -45.99 24.42 -6.38
CA THR A 491 -45.78 22.97 -6.60
C THR A 491 -45.03 22.29 -5.46
N ILE A 492 -44.16 23.03 -4.75
CA ILE A 492 -43.43 22.53 -3.58
C ILE A 492 -44.38 22.08 -2.46
N LEU A 493 -45.53 22.71 -2.27
CA LEU A 493 -46.49 22.35 -1.22
C LEU A 493 -47.10 20.95 -1.46
N GLY A 494 -47.28 20.56 -2.73
CA GLY A 494 -47.92 19.29 -3.11
C GLY A 494 -49.35 19.22 -2.59
N ASN A 495 -49.72 18.11 -1.94
CA ASN A 495 -51.08 17.91 -1.42
C ASN A 495 -51.40 18.78 -0.19
N GLN A 496 -50.40 19.28 0.54
CA GLN A 496 -50.61 20.13 1.73
C GLN A 496 -50.82 21.59 1.32
N ASP A 497 -51.62 22.37 2.05
CA ASP A 497 -51.79 23.82 1.81
C ASP A 497 -50.99 24.65 2.84
N VAL A 498 -51.09 25.98 2.76
CA VAL A 498 -50.51 26.92 3.74
C VAL A 498 -51.22 26.77 5.09
N ASN A 499 -50.47 26.93 6.19
CA ASN A 499 -50.98 26.68 7.55
C ASN A 499 -51.93 27.76 8.09
N LYS A 500 -52.19 28.82 7.33
CA LYS A 500 -53.09 29.90 7.75
C LYS A 500 -54.41 29.74 7.01
N GLU A 501 -55.50 29.86 7.76
CA GLU A 501 -56.83 29.99 7.19
C GLU A 501 -56.84 31.16 6.19
N PRO A 502 -57.61 31.04 5.11
CA PRO A 502 -57.68 32.08 4.10
C PRO A 502 -58.15 33.39 4.73
N VAL A 503 -57.28 34.39 4.75
CA VAL A 503 -57.61 35.71 5.28
C VAL A 503 -58.17 36.56 4.13
N PRO A 504 -59.30 37.26 4.31
CA PRO A 504 -59.76 38.27 3.36
C PRO A 504 -58.67 39.34 3.18
N CYS A 505 -58.42 39.77 1.95
CA CYS A 505 -57.40 40.78 1.68
C CYS A 505 -57.72 42.07 2.47
N PRO A 506 -56.81 42.59 3.33
CA PRO A 506 -57.09 43.81 4.08
C PRO A 506 -57.25 44.99 3.10
N PRO A 507 -58.27 45.84 3.26
CA PRO A 507 -58.45 47.05 2.46
C PRO A 507 -57.26 47.99 2.68
N ALA A 508 -56.84 48.70 1.62
CA ALA A 508 -55.56 49.39 1.50
C ALA A 508 -55.28 50.53 2.52
N GLU A 509 -56.19 50.81 3.45
CA GLU A 509 -56.20 52.04 4.27
C GLU A 509 -55.82 51.85 5.76
N SER A 510 -55.60 50.62 6.23
CA SER A 510 -55.36 50.35 7.67
C SER A 510 -53.88 50.19 8.06
N CYS A 511 -53.07 51.21 7.74
CA CYS A 511 -51.70 51.36 8.26
C CYS A 511 -51.60 52.61 9.15
N GLY A 512 -51.92 52.47 10.45
CA GLY A 512 -51.42 53.36 11.51
C GLY A 512 -52.50 54.02 12.38
N GLU A 513 -52.78 53.45 13.54
CA GLU A 513 -53.43 54.16 14.66
C GLU A 513 -52.42 54.34 15.81
N LEU A 514 -52.16 55.60 16.15
CA LEU A 514 -51.33 56.02 17.28
C LEU A 514 -52.23 56.26 18.50
N THR A 515 -51.77 55.73 19.63
CA THR A 515 -52.47 55.67 20.91
C THR A 515 -52.46 57.02 21.63
N LYS A 516 -53.60 57.33 22.28
CA LYS A 516 -53.90 58.50 23.14
C LYS A 516 -52.85 58.67 24.26
N LEU A 517 -52.33 59.89 24.44
CA LEU A 517 -51.50 60.27 25.59
C LEU A 517 -52.26 61.23 26.51
N GLU A 518 -52.15 60.94 27.81
CA GLU A 518 -52.70 61.72 28.92
C GLU A 518 -51.91 63.02 29.13
N PHE A 519 -52.63 64.08 29.52
CA PHE A 519 -52.09 65.43 29.68
C PHE A 519 -51.24 65.55 30.97
N GLU A 520 -49.92 65.50 30.83
CA GLU A 520 -48.96 66.07 31.80
C GLU A 520 -48.71 67.56 31.47
N SER A 521 -48.65 68.43 32.49
CA SER A 521 -48.35 69.85 32.29
C SER A 521 -46.96 70.06 31.66
N LEU A 522 -46.89 70.90 30.63
CA LEU A 522 -45.72 71.13 29.75
C LEU A 522 -44.40 71.38 30.51
N ALA A 523 -44.45 72.01 31.68
CA ALA A 523 -43.28 72.30 32.51
C ALA A 523 -42.63 71.04 33.13
N MET A 524 -43.44 70.08 33.61
CA MET A 524 -42.94 68.81 34.16
C MET A 524 -42.38 67.89 33.07
N HIS A 525 -43.04 67.85 31.91
CA HIS A 525 -42.58 67.09 30.76
C HIS A 525 -41.21 67.60 30.28
N ASN A 526 -41.05 68.92 30.18
CA ASN A 526 -39.79 69.53 29.71
C ASN A 526 -38.62 69.33 30.68
N TYR A 527 -38.87 69.40 32.00
CA TYR A 527 -37.84 69.15 33.01
C TYR A 527 -37.40 67.67 33.03
N ARG A 528 -38.36 66.72 33.02
CA ARG A 528 -38.05 65.28 32.94
C ARG A 528 -37.42 64.88 31.60
N GLU A 529 -37.78 65.54 30.51
CA GLU A 529 -37.12 65.35 29.21
C GLU A 529 -35.67 65.83 29.22
N GLN A 530 -35.35 66.94 29.89
CA GLN A 530 -33.97 67.41 30.02
C GLN A 530 -33.13 66.45 30.85
N GLU A 531 -33.61 66.02 32.02
CA GLU A 531 -32.89 65.04 32.84
C GLU A 531 -32.72 63.69 32.11
N ARG A 532 -33.75 63.22 31.40
CA ARG A 532 -33.64 62.03 30.55
C ARG A 532 -32.63 62.21 29.43
N LYS A 533 -32.62 63.35 28.74
CA LYS A 533 -31.67 63.60 27.64
C LYS A 533 -30.23 63.63 28.16
N GLU A 534 -29.98 64.30 29.27
CA GLU A 534 -28.65 64.34 29.89
C GLU A 534 -28.20 62.95 30.38
N GLN A 535 -29.09 62.20 31.03
CA GLN A 535 -28.79 60.85 31.48
C GLN A 535 -28.55 59.89 30.30
N GLU A 536 -29.37 60.00 29.25
CA GLU A 536 -29.18 59.24 28.02
C GLU A 536 -27.87 59.60 27.31
N GLU A 537 -27.41 60.85 27.35
CA GLU A 537 -26.13 61.27 26.76
C GLU A 537 -24.95 60.72 27.54
N ARG A 538 -25.00 60.73 28.88
CA ARG A 538 -23.98 60.09 29.74
C ARG A 538 -23.94 58.58 29.50
N ASP A 539 -25.11 57.93 29.46
CA ASP A 539 -25.21 56.50 29.19
C ASP A 539 -24.73 56.16 27.78
N LYS A 540 -25.06 56.96 26.75
CA LYS A 540 -24.55 56.79 25.38
C LYS A 540 -23.02 56.90 25.35
N HIS A 541 -22.45 57.88 26.04
CA HIS A 541 -21.01 58.09 26.11
C HIS A 541 -20.31 56.90 26.81
N ASP A 542 -20.84 56.43 27.94
CA ASP A 542 -20.28 55.29 28.67
C ASP A 542 -20.44 53.98 27.90
N ILE A 543 -21.55 53.77 27.20
CA ILE A 543 -21.74 52.64 26.30
C ILE A 543 -20.70 52.66 25.17
N VAL A 544 -20.38 53.82 24.60
CA VAL A 544 -19.32 53.95 23.57
C VAL A 544 -17.96 53.60 24.15
N LYS A 545 -17.61 54.15 25.33
CA LYS A 545 -16.34 53.89 26.01
C LYS A 545 -16.17 52.41 26.41
N ILE A 546 -17.23 51.77 26.88
CA ILE A 546 -17.26 50.32 27.17
C ILE A 546 -17.11 49.51 25.89
N LYS A 547 -17.78 49.90 24.79
CA LYS A 547 -17.65 49.23 23.48
C LYS A 547 -16.22 49.33 22.95
N GLU A 548 -15.56 50.47 23.10
CA GLU A 548 -14.16 50.66 22.68
C GLU A 548 -13.21 49.80 23.51
N ARG A 549 -13.31 49.80 24.84
CA ARG A 549 -12.52 48.92 25.72
C ARG A 549 -12.75 47.45 25.41
N MET A 550 -14.00 47.04 25.15
CA MET A 550 -14.35 45.68 24.74
C MET A 550 -13.76 45.31 23.37
N LEU A 551 -13.68 46.27 22.44
CA LEU A 551 -13.11 46.07 21.11
C LEU A 551 -11.58 45.98 21.16
N GLN A 552 -10.94 46.80 22.00
CA GLN A 552 -9.50 46.74 22.32
C GLN A 552 -9.14 45.38 22.95
N ALA A 553 -9.85 44.98 24.01
CA ALA A 553 -9.64 43.70 24.69
C ALA A 553 -9.89 42.50 23.74
N LYS A 554 -10.85 42.61 22.81
CA LYS A 554 -11.05 41.59 21.77
C LYS A 554 -9.88 41.54 20.79
N LYS A 555 -9.32 42.68 20.36
CA LYS A 555 -8.13 42.74 19.49
C LYS A 555 -6.92 42.09 20.17
N GLU A 556 -6.67 42.41 21.43
CA GLU A 556 -5.56 41.85 22.22
C GLU A 556 -5.72 40.34 22.44
N ARG A 557 -6.93 39.89 22.85
CA ARG A 557 -7.22 38.46 22.98
C ARG A 557 -7.06 37.71 21.66
N CYS A 558 -7.42 38.33 20.54
CA CYS A 558 -7.20 37.78 19.21
C CYS A 558 -5.71 37.72 18.85
N ALA A 559 -4.94 38.75 19.16
CA ALA A 559 -3.49 38.80 18.94
C ALA A 559 -2.75 37.73 19.76
N ILE A 560 -3.07 37.60 21.05
CA ILE A 560 -2.50 36.56 21.94
C ILE A 560 -2.87 35.15 21.45
N LYS A 561 -4.12 34.95 21.00
CA LYS A 561 -4.54 33.66 20.41
C LYS A 561 -3.80 33.36 19.11
N LEU A 562 -3.55 34.36 18.28
CA LEU A 562 -2.76 34.24 17.06
C LEU A 562 -1.31 33.90 17.37
N GLN A 563 -0.67 34.59 18.32
CA GLN A 563 0.70 34.29 18.76
C GLN A 563 0.80 32.88 19.35
N LYS A 564 -0.08 32.50 20.28
CA LYS A 564 -0.11 31.13 20.84
C LYS A 564 -0.35 30.07 19.76
N PHE A 565 -1.25 30.32 18.82
CA PHE A 565 -1.49 29.44 17.67
C PHE A 565 -0.23 29.29 16.80
N TRP A 566 0.46 30.38 16.49
CA TRP A 566 1.70 30.36 15.71
C TRP A 566 2.85 29.69 16.44
N HIS A 567 3.04 29.94 17.74
CA HIS A 567 4.05 29.25 18.56
C HIS A 567 3.79 27.75 18.65
N GLN A 568 2.53 27.31 18.71
CA GLN A 568 2.18 25.88 18.69
C GLN A 568 2.26 25.24 17.30
N GLN A 569 1.95 26.00 16.24
CA GLN A 569 1.97 25.48 14.87
C GLN A 569 3.35 25.54 14.20
N SER A 570 4.24 26.46 14.59
CA SER A 570 5.55 26.61 13.93
C SER A 570 6.41 25.33 14.03
N PRO A 571 6.52 24.64 15.19
CA PRO A 571 7.27 23.40 15.29
C PRO A 571 6.61 22.27 14.49
N LEU A 572 5.27 22.20 14.49
CA LEU A 572 4.51 21.22 13.70
C LEU A 572 4.65 21.45 12.20
N MET A 573 4.70 22.71 11.75
CA MET A 573 4.90 23.06 10.35
C MET A 573 6.36 22.82 9.92
N ARG A 574 7.34 23.10 10.78
CA ARG A 574 8.75 22.72 10.58
C ARG A 574 8.90 21.20 10.49
N ALA A 575 8.32 20.45 11.43
CA ALA A 575 8.30 18.99 11.40
C ALA A 575 7.61 18.43 10.14
N ARG A 576 6.49 19.03 9.70
CA ARG A 576 5.84 18.65 8.44
C ARG A 576 6.67 18.96 7.21
N ARG A 577 7.44 20.07 7.21
CA ARG A 577 8.39 20.36 6.12
C ARG A 577 9.52 19.35 6.11
N MET A 578 10.15 19.06 7.25
CA MET A 578 11.19 18.02 7.36
C MET A 578 10.68 16.65 6.92
N ILE A 579 9.46 16.25 7.31
CA ILE A 579 8.86 14.99 6.85
C ILE A 579 8.60 15.02 5.33
N LYS A 580 8.16 16.16 4.78
CA LYS A 580 7.91 16.31 3.34
C LYS A 580 9.23 16.30 2.56
N GLU A 581 10.29 16.90 3.08
CA GLU A 581 11.65 16.89 2.53
C GLU A 581 12.21 15.46 2.56
N LYS A 582 12.17 14.78 3.72
CA LYS A 582 12.56 13.36 3.81
C LYS A 582 11.78 12.47 2.86
N ARG A 583 10.47 12.70 2.68
CA ARG A 583 9.66 11.97 1.68
C ARG A 583 10.11 12.25 0.26
N LYS A 584 10.39 13.52 -0.08
CA LYS A 584 10.93 13.87 -1.39
C LYS A 584 12.30 13.23 -1.63
N GLU A 585 13.16 13.18 -0.61
CA GLU A 585 14.46 12.50 -0.67
C GLU A 585 14.30 11.00 -0.88
N THR A 586 13.39 10.34 -0.14
CA THR A 586 13.11 8.92 -0.34
C THR A 586 12.47 8.63 -1.70
N ASP A 587 11.57 9.49 -2.17
CA ASP A 587 10.92 9.36 -3.48
C ASP A 587 11.94 9.57 -4.60
N ALA A 588 12.85 10.56 -4.46
CA ALA A 588 13.94 10.80 -5.40
C ALA A 588 14.93 9.63 -5.43
N TYR A 589 15.31 9.09 -4.27
CA TYR A 589 16.15 7.89 -4.16
C TYR A 589 15.48 6.68 -4.83
N TYR A 590 14.18 6.49 -4.61
CA TYR A 590 13.43 5.40 -5.25
C TYR A 590 13.32 5.56 -6.77
N GLN A 591 13.11 6.79 -7.25
CA GLN A 591 13.14 7.08 -8.68
C GLN A 591 14.51 6.79 -9.30
N GLN A 592 15.60 7.19 -8.62
CA GLN A 592 16.95 6.83 -9.03
C GLN A 592 17.16 5.32 -9.06
N TYR A 593 16.69 4.60 -8.03
CA TYR A 593 16.76 3.14 -7.96
C TYR A 593 16.03 2.47 -9.14
N LEU A 594 14.87 2.98 -9.54
CA LEU A 594 14.14 2.47 -10.71
C LEU A 594 14.89 2.72 -12.02
N LEU A 595 15.50 3.89 -12.17
CA LEU A 595 16.32 4.23 -13.34
C LEU A 595 17.57 3.34 -13.42
N ASP A 596 18.23 3.13 -12.29
CA ASP A 596 19.39 2.25 -12.16
C ASP A 596 19.02 0.80 -12.50
N ARG A 597 17.91 0.28 -11.98
CA ARG A 597 17.40 -1.05 -12.32
C ARG A 597 17.04 -1.19 -13.80
N LYS A 598 16.61 -0.11 -14.46
CA LYS A 598 16.39 -0.09 -15.90
C LYS A 598 17.71 -0.20 -16.66
N LYS A 599 18.73 0.58 -16.26
CA LYS A 599 20.09 0.51 -16.82
C LYS A 599 20.72 -0.88 -16.64
N GLU A 600 20.54 -1.52 -15.48
CA GLU A 600 21.05 -2.88 -15.23
C GLU A 600 20.47 -3.96 -16.14
N ARG A 601 19.25 -3.74 -16.66
CA ARG A 601 18.61 -4.67 -17.59
C ARG A 601 19.16 -4.53 -19.01
N GLU A 602 19.84 -3.44 -19.33
CA GLU A 602 20.44 -3.24 -20.64
C GLU A 602 21.58 -4.24 -20.88
N LEU A 603 21.55 -4.91 -22.03
CA LEU A 603 22.55 -5.92 -22.40
C LEU A 603 23.97 -5.36 -22.38
N ARG A 604 24.16 -4.11 -22.81
CA ARG A 604 25.47 -3.40 -22.76
C ARG A 604 25.99 -3.27 -21.34
N PHE A 605 25.11 -2.95 -20.39
CA PHE A 605 25.48 -2.83 -18.98
C PHE A 605 25.85 -4.19 -18.41
N ARG A 606 25.10 -5.25 -18.73
CA ARG A 606 25.40 -6.64 -18.30
C ARG A 606 26.71 -7.15 -18.86
N ALA A 607 27.02 -6.87 -20.12
CA ALA A 607 28.31 -7.24 -20.73
C ALA A 607 29.48 -6.52 -20.06
N LYS A 608 29.35 -5.20 -19.81
CA LYS A 608 30.36 -4.45 -19.04
C LYS A 608 30.48 -4.97 -17.60
N GLN A 609 29.37 -5.32 -16.98
CA GLN A 609 29.33 -5.94 -15.65
C GLN A 609 29.99 -7.32 -15.67
N PHE A 610 29.92 -8.06 -16.77
CA PHE A 610 30.60 -9.35 -16.89
C PHE A 610 32.13 -9.18 -16.87
N ILE A 611 32.63 -8.15 -17.57
CA ILE A 611 34.06 -7.83 -17.68
C ILE A 611 34.59 -7.05 -16.45
N GLY A 612 33.73 -6.64 -15.52
CA GLY A 612 34.14 -5.81 -14.38
C GLY A 612 34.36 -4.34 -14.73
N LYS A 613 33.83 -3.87 -15.87
CA LYS A 613 33.92 -2.48 -16.35
C LYS A 613 32.56 -1.77 -16.30
N ALA A 614 31.61 -2.27 -15.51
CA ALA A 614 30.31 -1.60 -15.37
C ALA A 614 30.48 -0.26 -14.63
N PRO A 615 29.87 0.84 -15.12
CA PRO A 615 29.87 2.08 -14.38
C PRO A 615 29.12 1.90 -13.05
N ILE A 616 29.60 2.57 -12.01
CA ILE A 616 28.97 2.55 -10.69
C ILE A 616 27.64 3.28 -10.76
N LEU A 617 26.59 2.66 -10.21
CA LEU A 617 25.29 3.28 -10.13
C LEU A 617 25.18 4.09 -8.82
N PRO A 618 24.51 5.26 -8.82
CA PRO A 618 24.38 6.10 -7.63
C PRO A 618 23.72 5.39 -6.44
N THR A 619 22.83 4.42 -6.71
CA THR A 619 22.13 3.68 -5.66
C THR A 619 22.88 2.45 -5.15
N ASP A 620 24.05 2.15 -5.70
CA ASP A 620 24.86 1.01 -5.27
C ASP A 620 25.38 1.18 -3.85
N SER A 621 25.14 0.16 -3.03
CA SER A 621 25.88 -0.04 -1.78
C SER A 621 27.39 -0.09 -2.07
N PRO A 622 28.26 0.33 -1.13
CA PRO A 622 29.71 0.33 -1.37
C PRO A 622 30.20 -1.04 -1.83
N VAL A 623 29.68 -2.14 -1.25
CA VAL A 623 29.97 -3.53 -1.64
C VAL A 623 29.67 -3.78 -3.11
N THR A 624 28.47 -3.38 -3.56
CA THR A 624 28.08 -3.54 -4.97
C THR A 624 28.96 -2.70 -5.90
N GLN A 625 29.43 -1.52 -5.48
CA GLN A 625 30.38 -0.72 -6.25
C GLN A 625 31.69 -1.48 -6.46
N CYS A 626 32.24 -2.09 -5.40
CA CYS A 626 33.43 -2.93 -5.50
C CYS A 626 33.19 -4.18 -6.37
N LEU A 627 32.07 -4.87 -6.19
CA LEU A 627 31.73 -6.04 -7.01
C LEU A 627 31.61 -5.69 -8.50
N ARG A 628 31.03 -4.53 -8.86
CA ARG A 628 30.91 -4.12 -10.28
C ARG A 628 32.25 -3.91 -10.97
N ARG A 629 33.30 -3.56 -10.22
CA ARG A 629 34.68 -3.43 -10.72
C ARG A 629 35.39 -4.78 -10.89
N MET A 630 34.88 -5.84 -10.25
CA MET A 630 35.45 -7.18 -10.37
C MET A 630 34.92 -7.89 -11.62
N THR A 631 35.80 -8.66 -12.26
CA THR A 631 35.41 -9.60 -13.33
C THR A 631 34.51 -10.70 -12.77
N VAL A 632 33.69 -11.35 -13.61
CA VAL A 632 32.82 -12.46 -13.14
C VAL A 632 33.61 -13.58 -12.49
N LEU A 633 34.81 -13.89 -12.99
CA LEU A 633 35.67 -14.93 -12.41
C LEU A 633 36.12 -14.55 -11.00
N GLN A 634 36.52 -13.30 -10.78
CA GLN A 634 36.85 -12.79 -9.44
C GLN A 634 35.65 -12.85 -8.50
N ARG A 635 34.45 -12.45 -8.97
CA ARG A 635 33.22 -12.56 -8.17
C ARG A 635 32.89 -14.00 -7.83
N ARG A 636 33.05 -14.92 -8.78
CA ARG A 636 32.76 -16.34 -8.56
C ARG A 636 33.74 -16.94 -7.56
N ARG A 637 35.03 -16.60 -7.64
CA ARG A 637 36.03 -16.99 -6.64
C ARG A 637 35.68 -16.46 -5.26
N LEU A 638 35.26 -15.19 -5.17
CA LEU A 638 34.83 -14.56 -3.92
C LEU A 638 33.57 -15.23 -3.36
N GLU A 639 32.60 -15.54 -4.21
CA GLU A 639 31.36 -16.25 -3.84
C GLU A 639 31.63 -17.66 -3.33
N ILE A 640 32.53 -18.41 -3.98
CA ILE A 640 32.95 -19.73 -3.52
C ILE A 640 33.63 -19.60 -2.15
N ARG A 641 34.52 -18.62 -1.96
CA ARG A 641 35.15 -18.36 -0.65
C ARG A 641 34.15 -18.00 0.43
N ALA A 642 33.26 -17.05 0.18
CA ALA A 642 32.22 -16.66 1.14
C ALA A 642 31.37 -17.87 1.55
N ARG A 643 30.98 -18.72 0.58
CA ARG A 643 30.23 -19.96 0.85
C ARG A 643 31.02 -20.98 1.67
N MET A 644 32.33 -21.12 1.45
CA MET A 644 33.17 -22.01 2.26
C MET A 644 33.13 -21.65 3.75
N PHE A 645 32.97 -20.37 4.08
CA PHE A 645 32.85 -19.88 5.46
C PHE A 645 31.40 -19.68 5.92
N GLY A 646 30.40 -20.06 5.11
CA GLY A 646 28.99 -19.87 5.45
C GLY A 646 28.52 -18.42 5.51
N LEU A 647 29.26 -17.48 4.91
CA LEU A 647 28.96 -16.05 4.91
C LEU A 647 28.31 -15.59 3.60
N LEU A 648 27.49 -14.54 3.66
CA LEU A 648 27.06 -13.85 2.44
C LEU A 648 28.24 -13.08 1.83
N VAL A 649 28.29 -12.97 0.50
CA VAL A 649 29.32 -12.21 -0.23
C VAL A 649 29.47 -10.77 0.31
N SER A 650 28.36 -10.14 0.67
CA SER A 650 28.36 -8.80 1.27
C SER A 650 28.93 -8.77 2.67
N GLU A 651 28.62 -9.78 3.49
CA GLU A 651 29.17 -9.91 4.84
C GLU A 651 30.66 -10.23 4.77
N TYR A 652 31.07 -11.11 3.87
CA TYR A 652 32.47 -11.44 3.61
C TYR A 652 33.30 -10.21 3.22
N MET A 653 32.79 -9.37 2.32
CA MET A 653 33.48 -8.15 1.89
C MET A 653 33.44 -7.04 2.95
N LEU A 654 32.38 -6.98 3.76
CA LEU A 654 32.25 -5.97 4.79
C LEU A 654 32.99 -6.33 6.05
N GLU A 655 32.98 -7.58 6.49
CA GLU A 655 33.48 -8.01 7.80
C GLU A 655 34.83 -8.73 7.69
N GLY A 656 35.05 -9.52 6.63
CA GLY A 656 36.22 -10.39 6.47
C GLY A 656 35.95 -11.83 6.91
N VAL A 657 36.98 -12.67 6.87
CA VAL A 657 36.92 -14.06 7.37
C VAL A 657 37.06 -14.03 8.88
N PRO A 658 36.09 -14.53 9.67
CA PRO A 658 36.23 -14.63 11.11
C PRO A 658 37.38 -15.60 11.42
N LEU A 659 38.37 -15.11 12.17
CA LEU A 659 39.45 -15.96 12.67
C LEU A 659 38.99 -16.66 13.95
N PRO A 660 39.45 -17.90 14.19
CA PRO A 660 39.10 -18.61 15.41
C PRO A 660 39.81 -17.97 16.62
N GLY A 661 39.17 -18.01 17.78
CA GLY A 661 39.65 -17.36 19.00
C GLY A 661 39.39 -15.86 19.11
N VAL A 662 40.00 -15.26 20.14
CA VAL A 662 39.86 -13.85 20.52
C VAL A 662 41.25 -13.24 20.67
N GLY A 663 41.43 -12.03 20.16
CA GLY A 663 42.68 -11.28 20.26
C GLY A 663 42.67 -10.35 21.47
N ARG A 664 43.75 -10.34 22.23
CA ARG A 664 44.03 -9.37 23.29
C ARG A 664 45.12 -8.43 22.81
N LEU A 665 44.90 -7.12 22.94
CA LEU A 665 45.84 -6.11 22.47
C LEU A 665 46.02 -5.06 23.56
N ARG A 666 47.28 -4.87 23.97
CA ARG A 666 47.66 -3.85 24.96
C ARG A 666 47.82 -2.49 24.28
N ASN A 667 47.41 -1.42 24.95
CA ASN A 667 47.71 -0.07 24.47
C ASN A 667 49.24 0.13 24.34
N GLY A 668 49.71 0.63 23.20
CA GLY A 668 51.14 0.71 22.87
C GLY A 668 51.78 -0.60 22.43
N GLY A 669 51.02 -1.71 22.36
CA GLY A 669 51.52 -3.01 21.93
C GLY A 669 51.75 -3.09 20.42
N ARG A 670 52.80 -3.81 20.01
CA ARG A 670 53.05 -4.23 18.62
C ARG A 670 52.58 -5.66 18.30
N TYR A 671 52.01 -6.36 19.27
CA TYR A 671 51.58 -7.74 19.10
C TYR A 671 50.14 -7.93 19.57
N ILE A 672 49.34 -8.66 18.80
CA ILE A 672 48.04 -9.18 19.24
C ILE A 672 48.28 -10.56 19.84
N GLU A 673 47.87 -10.77 21.08
CA GLU A 673 47.88 -12.08 21.73
C GLU A 673 46.58 -12.83 21.40
N SER A 674 46.65 -13.88 20.58
CA SER A 674 45.47 -14.70 20.24
C SER A 674 45.28 -15.84 21.24
N SER A 675 44.01 -16.17 21.53
CA SER A 675 43.68 -17.33 22.37
C SER A 675 43.95 -18.68 21.68
N GLU A 676 44.01 -18.69 20.35
CA GLU A 676 44.19 -19.88 19.52
C GLU A 676 45.38 -19.71 18.57
N ASP A 677 45.89 -20.83 18.03
CA ASP A 677 47.00 -20.85 17.07
C ASP A 677 46.52 -20.40 15.68
N LEU A 678 46.97 -19.21 15.28
CA LEU A 678 46.62 -18.60 14.00
C LEU A 678 47.71 -18.81 12.93
N ARG A 679 48.74 -19.63 13.21
CA ARG A 679 49.74 -20.00 12.21
C ARG A 679 49.08 -20.77 11.07
N GLY A 680 49.28 -20.28 9.84
CA GLY A 680 48.66 -20.84 8.64
C GLY A 680 47.27 -20.27 8.30
N TRP A 681 46.62 -19.58 9.24
CA TRP A 681 45.42 -18.78 8.95
C TRP A 681 45.80 -17.38 8.46
N VAL A 682 46.87 -16.83 9.03
CA VAL A 682 47.28 -15.45 8.84
C VAL A 682 48.71 -15.41 8.30
N MET A 683 48.95 -14.56 7.31
CA MET A 683 50.23 -14.36 6.64
C MET A 683 50.73 -12.93 6.85
N ASN A 684 52.04 -12.74 6.79
CA ASN A 684 52.66 -11.42 6.81
C ASN A 684 52.09 -10.54 5.68
N ARG A 685 51.98 -9.23 5.92
CA ARG A 685 51.38 -8.22 5.00
C ARG A 685 49.86 -8.30 4.82
N GLN A 686 49.16 -9.19 5.51
CA GLN A 686 47.70 -9.19 5.51
C GLN A 686 47.16 -8.16 6.49
N THR A 687 45.89 -7.78 6.30
CA THR A 687 45.21 -6.80 7.13
C THR A 687 44.21 -7.51 8.03
N LEU A 688 44.22 -7.18 9.32
CA LEU A 688 43.24 -7.63 10.29
C LEU A 688 42.26 -6.51 10.61
N ARG A 689 41.01 -6.89 10.77
CA ARG A 689 39.97 -6.05 11.32
C ARG A 689 39.65 -6.54 12.72
N LEU A 690 39.71 -5.62 13.67
CA LEU A 690 39.48 -5.84 15.07
C LEU A 690 38.13 -5.25 15.45
N ARG A 691 37.22 -6.09 15.95
CA ARG A 691 35.93 -5.68 16.48
C ARG A 691 35.94 -5.85 17.99
N LYS A 692 35.82 -4.75 18.74
CA LYS A 692 35.90 -4.77 20.20
C LYS A 692 34.72 -5.56 20.79
N LEU A 693 35.01 -6.53 21.66
CA LEU A 693 34.01 -7.34 22.37
C LEU A 693 33.63 -6.64 23.69
N GLU A 694 32.77 -5.63 23.61
CA GLU A 694 32.19 -5.02 24.81
C GLU A 694 30.94 -5.79 25.25
N LYS A 695 30.77 -6.00 26.56
CA LYS A 695 29.51 -6.51 27.15
C LYS A 695 28.41 -5.46 26.97
N ARG A 696 27.81 -5.38 25.78
CA ARG A 696 26.64 -4.52 25.54
C ARG A 696 25.48 -5.00 26.41
N ARG A 697 24.93 -4.09 27.24
CA ARG A 697 23.59 -4.25 27.79
C ARG A 697 22.60 -4.14 26.62
N ALA A 698 21.62 -5.03 26.56
CA ALA A 698 20.75 -5.22 25.38
C ALA A 698 19.91 -3.99 24.97
N ASP A 699 19.90 -2.92 25.77
CA ASP A 699 19.01 -1.77 25.62
C ASP A 699 19.68 -0.49 25.10
N ASP A 700 20.99 -0.49 24.81
CA ASP A 700 21.71 0.72 24.37
C ASP A 700 21.82 0.82 22.84
N ASP A 701 21.05 1.73 22.24
CA ASP A 701 21.05 2.10 20.81
C ASP A 701 22.31 2.90 20.40
N SER A 702 23.40 2.83 21.17
CA SER A 702 24.64 3.55 20.90
C SER A 702 25.28 3.10 19.58
N PRO A 703 25.89 4.03 18.81
CA PRO A 703 26.48 3.74 17.50
C PRO A 703 27.44 2.54 17.60
N LYS A 704 27.38 1.64 16.60
CA LYS A 704 28.25 0.46 16.55
C LYS A 704 29.72 0.91 16.72
N PRO A 705 30.53 0.25 17.56
CA PRO A 705 31.93 0.61 17.75
C PRO A 705 32.64 0.60 16.39
N LYS A 706 33.52 1.58 16.16
CA LYS A 706 34.31 1.66 14.92
C LYS A 706 35.24 0.46 14.87
N ASP A 707 35.12 -0.34 13.82
CA ASP A 707 36.06 -1.43 13.53
C ASP A 707 37.46 -0.84 13.29
N ILE A 708 38.49 -1.42 13.90
CA ILE A 708 39.90 -0.97 13.75
C ILE A 708 40.58 -1.87 12.72
N ILE A 709 41.25 -1.26 11.75
CA ILE A 709 41.94 -2.00 10.67
C ILE A 709 43.44 -1.84 10.89
N LEU A 710 44.15 -2.95 11.10
CA LEU A 710 45.59 -2.97 11.35
C LEU A 710 46.28 -3.91 10.34
N ASP A 711 47.45 -3.50 9.86
CA ASP A 711 48.27 -4.33 8.97
C ASP A 711 49.29 -5.14 9.79
N ILE A 712 49.54 -6.37 9.35
CA ILE A 712 50.51 -7.27 9.96
C ILE A 712 51.91 -6.93 9.45
N ASP A 713 52.89 -6.94 10.36
CA ASP A 713 54.27 -6.62 10.05
C ASP A 713 54.79 -7.50 8.88
N ARG A 714 55.50 -6.86 7.96
CA ARG A 714 56.00 -7.52 6.75
C ARG A 714 57.20 -8.41 7.03
N LYS A 715 58.00 -8.09 8.05
CA LYS A 715 59.30 -8.71 8.34
C LYS A 715 59.21 -9.77 9.43
N LEU A 716 58.39 -9.54 10.45
CA LEU A 716 58.27 -10.45 11.59
C LEU A 716 57.36 -11.63 11.26
N LYS A 717 57.75 -12.85 11.64
CA LYS A 717 56.93 -14.05 11.43
C LYS A 717 55.81 -14.11 12.48
N VAL A 718 54.64 -14.61 12.10
CA VAL A 718 53.53 -14.89 13.03
C VAL A 718 53.93 -16.05 13.94
N GLU A 719 53.89 -15.82 15.26
CA GLU A 719 54.14 -16.84 16.27
C GLU A 719 52.82 -17.52 16.67
N GLU A 720 52.89 -18.61 17.45
CA GLU A 720 51.72 -19.43 17.82
C GLU A 720 50.58 -18.61 18.44
N ARG A 721 50.89 -17.64 19.30
CA ARG A 721 49.88 -16.82 19.98
C ARG A 721 50.11 -15.33 19.81
N ARG A 722 51.03 -14.92 18.93
CA ARG A 722 51.42 -13.51 18.78
C ARG A 722 51.46 -13.12 17.31
N ILE A 723 50.62 -12.15 16.95
CA ILE A 723 50.59 -11.58 15.60
C ILE A 723 51.29 -10.22 15.64
N PRO A 724 52.43 -10.04 14.94
CA PRO A 724 53.12 -8.76 14.88
C PRO A 724 52.36 -7.75 14.01
N LEU A 725 52.23 -6.53 14.49
CA LEU A 725 51.55 -5.42 13.81
C LEU A 725 52.58 -4.44 13.23
N GLU A 726 52.30 -3.94 12.02
CA GLU A 726 53.14 -2.94 11.34
C GLU A 726 53.09 -1.57 12.07
N GLN A 727 51.94 -1.27 12.70
CA GLN A 727 51.73 -0.05 13.48
C GLN A 727 51.47 -0.38 14.95
N VAL A 728 52.01 0.45 15.84
CA VAL A 728 51.74 0.35 17.27
C VAL A 728 50.26 0.66 17.53
N TYR A 729 49.58 -0.23 18.26
CA TYR A 729 48.20 0.00 18.61
C TYR A 729 48.08 1.19 19.57
N ASN A 730 47.36 2.22 19.15
CA ASN A 730 47.04 3.36 20.01
C ASN A 730 45.55 3.37 20.32
N ARG A 731 45.19 3.22 21.59
CA ARG A 731 43.80 3.15 22.07
C ARG A 731 42.97 4.37 21.67
N ALA A 732 43.61 5.53 21.50
CA ALA A 732 42.98 6.76 21.00
C ALA A 732 42.31 6.58 19.62
N LEU A 733 42.81 5.66 18.78
CA LEU A 733 42.21 5.36 17.47
C LEU A 733 40.85 4.64 17.57
N SER A 734 40.56 4.04 18.73
CA SER A 734 39.31 3.29 18.96
C SER A 734 38.18 4.14 19.53
N GLN A 735 38.50 5.31 20.11
CA GLN A 735 37.51 6.17 20.75
C GLN A 735 36.83 7.07 19.72
N PRO A 736 35.49 7.21 19.77
CA PRO A 736 34.80 8.21 18.95
C PRO A 736 35.25 9.61 19.36
N GLU A 737 35.62 10.44 18.39
CA GLU A 737 35.97 11.86 18.59
C GLU A 737 34.87 12.55 19.41
N GLY A 738 35.17 12.88 20.69
CA GLY A 738 34.24 13.56 21.60
C GLY A 738 33.83 12.79 22.86
N ALA A 739 34.34 11.58 23.11
CA ALA A 739 34.17 10.94 24.42
C ALA A 739 35.07 11.62 25.47
N ASN A 740 34.50 12.14 26.57
CA ASN A 740 35.24 12.78 27.65
C ASN A 740 36.13 11.74 28.35
N VAL A 741 37.45 11.93 28.25
CA VAL A 741 38.51 11.00 28.70
C VAL A 741 38.68 10.96 30.24
N ALA A 742 37.89 11.74 30.99
CA ALA A 742 38.16 12.00 32.40
C ALA A 742 37.81 10.86 33.38
N ASP A 743 36.92 9.92 33.01
CA ASP A 743 36.35 8.96 33.99
C ASP A 743 36.93 7.52 33.93
N ASP A 744 37.79 7.19 32.97
CA ASP A 744 38.26 5.80 32.73
C ASP A 744 39.71 5.50 33.20
N ALA A 745 40.33 6.38 33.99
CA ALA A 745 41.73 6.27 34.40
C ALA A 745 42.03 5.16 35.45
N ALA A 746 41.03 4.44 35.94
CA ALA A 746 41.16 3.50 37.07
C ALA A 746 41.04 2.00 36.71
N ALA A 747 40.97 1.61 35.43
CA ALA A 747 40.96 0.20 35.03
C ALA A 747 42.41 -0.30 34.78
N GLU A 748 43.01 -0.94 35.80
CA GLU A 748 44.45 -1.23 35.90
C GLU A 748 45.05 -2.24 34.90
N ASP A 749 44.26 -2.87 34.02
CA ASP A 749 44.80 -3.73 32.96
C ASP A 749 44.34 -3.20 31.59
N GLY A 750 45.12 -2.31 30.97
CA GLY A 750 44.87 -1.68 29.66
C GLY A 750 44.88 -2.62 28.45
N VAL A 751 44.24 -3.79 28.57
CA VAL A 751 44.13 -4.85 27.57
C VAL A 751 42.71 -4.83 26.99
N ASP A 752 42.59 -4.43 25.73
CA ASP A 752 41.31 -4.48 25.03
C ASP A 752 41.16 -5.85 24.33
N ILE A 753 39.94 -6.40 24.37
CA ILE A 753 39.59 -7.71 23.83
C ILE A 753 38.84 -7.54 22.50
N PHE A 754 39.31 -8.20 21.44
CA PHE A 754 38.80 -8.07 20.08
C PHE A 754 38.45 -9.42 19.46
N GLN A 755 37.34 -9.45 18.73
CA GLN A 755 37.10 -10.47 17.72
C GLN A 755 37.91 -10.11 16.46
N LEU A 756 38.64 -11.08 15.94
CA LEU A 756 39.56 -10.91 14.82
C LEU A 756 38.89 -11.34 13.52
N PHE A 757 38.96 -10.48 12.50
CA PHE A 757 38.53 -10.80 11.14
C PHE A 757 39.69 -10.57 10.17
N LEU A 758 40.00 -11.55 9.35
CA LEU A 758 40.97 -11.42 8.28
C LEU A 758 40.35 -10.69 7.09
N VAL A 759 40.87 -9.52 6.76
CA VAL A 759 40.39 -8.71 5.64
C VAL A 759 41.12 -9.13 4.37
N GLU A 760 40.56 -10.10 3.66
CA GLU A 760 41.07 -10.44 2.32
C GLU A 760 40.74 -9.35 1.28
N PHE A 761 39.68 -8.58 1.52
CA PHE A 761 39.20 -7.53 0.63
C PHE A 761 38.99 -6.23 1.38
N SER A 762 39.79 -5.23 1.05
CA SER A 762 39.53 -3.87 1.53
C SER A 762 38.55 -3.15 0.61
N MET A 763 37.61 -2.44 1.22
CA MET A 763 36.73 -1.49 0.53
C MET A 763 37.44 -0.18 0.18
N GLU A 764 38.63 0.06 0.77
CA GLU A 764 39.43 1.25 0.51
C GLU A 764 40.22 1.09 -0.79
N LEU A 765 39.91 1.97 -1.75
CA LEU A 765 40.52 2.04 -3.08
C LEU A 765 42.06 2.12 -3.09
N ARG A 766 42.68 2.54 -1.99
CA ARG A 766 44.13 2.76 -1.88
C ARG A 766 44.89 1.55 -1.34
N ARG A 767 44.21 0.53 -0.79
CA ARG A 767 44.88 -0.66 -0.24
C ARG A 767 44.91 -1.78 -1.30
N PRO A 768 46.09 -2.31 -1.67
CA PRO A 768 46.20 -3.36 -2.67
C PRO A 768 45.51 -4.64 -2.19
N ILE A 769 44.70 -5.25 -3.06
CA ILE A 769 43.97 -6.49 -2.78
C ILE A 769 44.91 -7.68 -2.99
N TRP A 770 45.17 -8.47 -1.96
CA TRP A 770 46.04 -9.64 -2.03
C TRP A 770 45.25 -10.89 -2.46
N PHE A 771 45.23 -11.17 -3.76
CA PHE A 771 44.70 -12.42 -4.32
C PHE A 771 45.78 -13.51 -4.47
N SER A 772 46.71 -13.63 -3.52
CA SER A 772 47.93 -14.43 -3.73
C SER A 772 47.91 -15.80 -3.04
N HIS A 773 46.78 -16.53 -3.04
CA HIS A 773 46.79 -17.92 -2.54
C HIS A 773 45.99 -18.94 -3.36
N PRO A 774 46.66 -19.98 -3.92
CA PRO A 774 46.04 -21.25 -4.27
C PRO A 774 45.83 -22.09 -2.98
N LEU A 775 44.57 -22.26 -2.58
CA LEU A 775 44.15 -22.88 -1.30
C LEU A 775 44.32 -24.41 -1.21
N TYR A 776 45.02 -25.05 -2.15
CA TYR A 776 45.18 -26.52 -2.14
C TYR A 776 45.93 -27.03 -0.89
N VAL A 777 46.72 -26.20 -0.20
CA VAL A 777 47.59 -26.64 0.91
C VAL A 777 46.91 -26.57 2.29
N VAL A 778 45.96 -25.66 2.52
CA VAL A 778 45.33 -25.50 3.85
C VAL A 778 44.22 -26.52 4.09
N PHE A 779 43.48 -26.89 3.05
CA PHE A 779 42.36 -27.85 3.17
C PHE A 779 42.81 -29.30 3.40
N ALA A 780 44.00 -29.68 2.95
CA ALA A 780 44.55 -31.02 3.20
C ALA A 780 44.78 -31.30 4.70
N ARG A 781 44.97 -30.26 5.54
CA ARG A 781 45.13 -30.44 7.00
C ARG A 781 43.80 -30.51 7.75
N TYR A 782 42.76 -29.81 7.32
CA TYR A 782 41.48 -29.76 8.05
C TYR A 782 40.65 -31.04 7.89
N TYR A 783 40.77 -31.75 6.77
CA TYR A 783 40.11 -33.06 6.56
C TYR A 783 40.90 -34.26 7.12
N ILE A 784 42.11 -34.05 7.64
CA ILE A 784 42.91 -35.10 8.29
C ILE A 784 42.75 -35.05 9.83
N CYS A 785 42.19 -33.97 10.39
CA CYS A 785 41.94 -33.82 11.84
C CYS A 785 40.45 -33.92 12.25
N LEU A 786 39.53 -34.12 11.29
CA LEU A 786 38.12 -34.50 11.50
C LEU A 786 37.94 -35.91 10.96
#